data_AF-A0A182LUG2-F1
#
_entry.id   AF-A0A182LUG2-F1
#
_cell.length_a   1.000
_cell.length_b   1.000
_cell.length_c   1.000
_cell.angle_alpha   90.00
_cell.angle_beta   90.00
_cell.angle_gamma   90.00
#
_symmetry.space_group_name_H-M   'P 1'
#
loop_
_entity.id
_entity.type
_entity.pdbx_description
1 polymer ?
#
loop_
_entity_poly.entity_id
_entity_poly.type
_entity_poly.pdbx_seq_one_letter_code
_entity_poly.pdbx_strand_id
1 'polypeptide(L)'
;MLMVCWRRKLFFFGASLLFLLALWFWGFLYTTHITEDDGKIVSVRELMLGSAHGRHESLLQRLGFHDRHSAGLDVGVHGVTHHGDQGPLQLEGDEGGVKFVKPTTGGLRSSKGRHSNDWDVIMQDRADDGKQNNQQASSKGQRHITDEMRIAAERQSHYEHELKRMGVPVIAGIGPGGRPPPAQRLVHFDLKGAPPKVSYLRRLMPILKTLGATGILLEYEDMFPYGGSLAPLAARNAYNRDEILELLKTAFALGLTVIPLVQTFGHLEYALKLKEFAHLREVEDSPQALCPSYNASMAFVEELLTQVIEYHMPASNANLLHKEDIERLTPKLTHIHIGCDEVYRLAECPRCRHRLKDQLFLDHVYNVATIVRRRWPHLSIIIWDDMLRHMALDALQASGIGKLVEPMIWVYAEDIYKFVQSATWEKYASVFSTAWAASAFKGAHGEGLLMPPIRRHLENTLRWLAVMQGEGNRFTHGLQGLALTGWQRYDHFAILCELLPASLPSLAVCLSTAAKGYFDVSARTNPILSSLTCPEPTGEHYAWLELHKDSLMVMFSRCMFPGSMIYRFMLRLATLTAETEEYTDAIRQKRGWLTDYNIRHNFSSATRVDDLLGENYRLLNSVANLARTAASTLTEVYDHWTYGEFIEQRIFPMLEELKRLERAGEGLKKRRFWSQRPLPYLKPFDVLGIDEKT
;
A
#
# COMPACT_ATOMS: atom_id res chain seq x y z
N MET A 1 -37.08 38.60 36.70
CA MET A 1 -36.02 39.59 36.38
C MET A 1 -34.76 38.97 35.76
N LEU A 2 -34.14 37.93 36.33
CA LEU A 2 -32.88 37.35 35.82
C LEU A 2 -32.93 36.83 34.37
N MET A 3 -34.04 36.21 33.94
CA MET A 3 -34.21 35.75 32.55
C MET A 3 -34.26 36.88 31.51
N VAL A 4 -34.77 38.06 31.90
CA VAL A 4 -34.86 39.23 31.01
C VAL A 4 -33.49 39.90 30.86
N CYS A 5 -32.69 39.93 31.93
CA CYS A 5 -31.30 40.41 31.86
C CYS A 5 -30.42 39.51 30.99
N TRP A 6 -30.64 38.20 31.01
CA TRP A 6 -29.88 37.25 30.20
C TRP A 6 -30.19 37.36 28.70
N ARG A 7 -31.47 37.52 28.34
CA ARG A 7 -31.88 37.76 26.95
C ARG A 7 -31.34 39.07 26.38
N ARG A 8 -31.28 40.15 27.20
CA ARG A 8 -30.67 41.42 26.78
C ARG A 8 -29.16 41.29 26.52
N LYS A 9 -28.43 40.54 27.35
CA LYS A 9 -26.99 40.31 27.16
C LYS A 9 -26.69 39.47 25.92
N LEU A 10 -27.47 38.42 25.65
CA LEU A 10 -27.33 37.61 24.44
C LEU A 10 -27.62 38.41 23.16
N PHE A 11 -28.59 39.33 23.20
CA PHE A 11 -28.88 40.21 22.08
C PHE A 11 -27.75 41.21 21.80
N PHE A 12 -27.14 41.77 22.85
CA PHE A 12 -25.96 42.62 22.71
C PHE A 12 -24.74 41.86 22.16
N PHE A 13 -24.51 40.63 22.61
CA PHE A 13 -23.43 39.80 22.06
C PHE A 13 -23.66 39.43 20.58
N GLY A 14 -24.89 39.08 20.21
CA GLY A 14 -25.25 38.80 18.81
C GLY A 14 -25.11 40.03 17.91
N ALA A 15 -25.53 41.21 18.38
CA ALA A 15 -25.41 42.46 17.63
C ALA A 15 -23.95 42.88 17.44
N SER A 16 -23.11 42.75 18.48
CA SER A 16 -21.67 43.04 18.37
C SER A 16 -20.95 42.09 17.40
N LEU A 17 -21.33 40.80 17.37
CA LEU A 17 -20.74 39.83 16.45
C LEU A 17 -21.12 40.14 14.99
N LEU A 18 -22.38 40.51 14.74
CA LEU A 18 -22.84 40.94 13.43
C LEU A 18 -22.17 42.24 12.96
N PHE A 19 -21.95 43.19 13.88
CA PHE A 19 -21.24 44.43 13.57
C PHE A 19 -19.76 44.18 13.22
N LEU A 20 -19.09 43.27 13.93
CA LEU A 20 -17.71 42.87 13.61
C LEU A 20 -17.62 42.13 12.27
N LEU A 21 -18.60 41.26 11.95
CA LEU A 21 -18.69 40.62 10.64
C LEU A 21 -18.95 41.63 9.52
N ALA A 22 -19.80 42.63 9.75
CA ALA A 22 -20.04 43.70 8.80
C ALA A 22 -18.81 44.58 8.57
N LEU A 23 -18.04 44.91 9.62
CA LEU A 23 -16.77 45.62 9.50
C LEU A 23 -15.72 44.79 8.75
N TRP A 24 -15.68 43.48 8.99
CA TRP A 24 -14.78 42.57 8.29
C TRP A 24 -15.12 42.45 6.79
N PHE A 25 -16.42 42.34 6.47
CA PHE A 25 -16.88 42.36 5.08
C PHE A 25 -16.66 43.71 4.39
N TRP A 26 -16.83 44.82 5.12
CA TRP A 26 -16.57 46.16 4.59
C TRP A 26 -15.08 46.38 4.31
N GLY A 27 -14.19 45.88 5.17
CA GLY A 27 -12.74 45.87 4.93
C GLY A 27 -12.35 45.02 3.71
N PHE A 28 -13.05 43.92 3.45
CA PHE A 28 -12.80 43.06 2.29
C PHE A 28 -13.31 43.69 0.97
N LEU A 29 -14.42 44.43 1.01
CA LEU A 29 -14.98 45.12 -0.16
C LEU A 29 -14.27 46.43 -0.50
N TYR A 30 -13.66 47.11 0.48
CA TYR A 30 -12.96 48.38 0.26
C TYR A 30 -11.49 48.18 -0.17
N THR A 31 -10.92 46.98 0.03
CA THR A 31 -9.53 46.67 -0.35
C THR A 31 -9.35 46.26 -1.81
N THR A 32 -10.43 46.15 -2.60
CA THR A 32 -10.36 45.82 -4.04
C THR A 32 -10.25 47.03 -4.97
N HIS A 33 -10.19 48.26 -4.45
CA HIS A 33 -10.02 49.46 -5.26
C HIS A 33 -9.04 50.46 -4.64
N ILE A 34 -7.75 50.17 -4.75
CA ILE A 34 -6.70 51.20 -4.79
C ILE A 34 -5.82 50.87 -5.99
N THR A 35 -6.08 51.57 -7.10
CA THR A 35 -5.21 51.64 -8.27
C THR A 35 -4.36 52.90 -8.14
N GLU A 36 -3.04 52.74 -8.12
CA GLU A 36 -2.10 53.79 -8.54
C GLU A 36 -1.16 53.22 -9.61
N ASP A 37 -0.81 54.08 -10.54
CA ASP A 37 -0.21 53.80 -11.86
C ASP A 37 1.16 53.12 -11.77
N ASP A 38 1.17 51.79 -11.96
CA ASP A 38 2.11 51.00 -12.76
C ASP A 38 1.99 49.54 -12.32
N GLY A 39 1.23 48.75 -13.09
CA GLY A 39 0.69 47.46 -12.68
C GLY A 39 1.70 46.44 -12.13
N LYS A 40 1.65 46.21 -10.81
CA LYS A 40 2.05 44.97 -10.13
C LYS A 40 1.10 44.67 -8.96
N ILE A 41 0.58 43.44 -8.90
CA ILE A 41 -0.25 42.95 -7.78
C ILE A 41 0.69 42.55 -6.64
N VAL A 42 0.58 43.21 -5.48
CA VAL A 42 1.38 42.94 -4.26
C VAL A 42 0.56 42.08 -3.29
N SER A 43 1.15 41.03 -2.70
CA SER A 43 0.41 40.15 -1.77
C SER A 43 0.33 40.73 -0.36
N VAL A 44 -0.72 40.40 0.40
CA VAL A 44 -0.94 40.82 1.81
C VAL A 44 0.26 40.53 2.72
N ARG A 45 1.07 39.52 2.37
CA ARG A 45 2.29 39.15 3.10
C ARG A 45 3.40 40.20 2.99
N GLU A 46 3.52 40.89 1.86
CA GLU A 46 4.55 41.92 1.64
C GLU A 46 4.21 43.24 2.35
N LEU A 47 2.92 43.55 2.49
CA LEU A 47 2.45 44.73 3.23
C LEU A 47 2.69 44.61 4.75
N MET A 48 2.63 43.38 5.27
CA MET A 48 2.79 43.09 6.70
C MET A 48 4.26 43.00 7.15
N LEU A 49 5.16 42.54 6.28
CA LEU A 49 6.52 42.13 6.68
C LEU A 49 7.65 42.98 6.07
N GLY A 50 7.35 43.89 5.14
CA GLY A 50 8.36 44.72 4.47
C GLY A 50 9.16 43.94 3.41
N SER A 51 9.52 44.60 2.31
CA SER A 51 10.32 44.00 1.23
C SER A 51 11.82 44.12 1.52
N ALA A 52 12.59 43.11 1.11
CA ALA A 52 14.05 43.06 1.24
C ALA A 52 14.78 43.97 0.23
N HIS A 53 14.09 44.83 -0.52
CA HIS A 53 14.66 45.85 -1.39
C HIS A 53 14.08 47.20 -1.00
N GLY A 54 14.96 48.17 -0.75
CA GLY A 54 14.71 49.29 0.16
C GLY A 54 13.64 50.30 -0.26
N ARG A 55 13.24 51.07 0.77
CA ARG A 55 12.27 52.19 0.82
C ARG A 55 10.80 51.80 0.93
N HIS A 56 10.38 51.22 2.05
CA HIS A 56 9.11 51.53 2.74
C HIS A 56 9.13 50.92 4.17
N GLU A 57 8.71 51.69 5.19
CA GLU A 57 8.61 51.21 6.58
C GLU A 57 7.42 50.26 6.77
N SER A 58 7.62 49.17 7.53
CA SER A 58 6.57 48.18 7.81
C SER A 58 5.52 48.67 8.84
N LEU A 59 4.28 48.18 8.73
CA LEU A 59 3.19 48.50 9.67
C LEU A 59 3.53 48.10 11.13
N LEU A 60 4.30 47.02 11.31
CA LEU A 60 4.73 46.54 12.64
C LEU A 60 5.72 47.49 13.33
N GLN A 61 6.57 48.18 12.56
CA GLN A 61 7.42 49.25 13.09
C GLN A 61 6.61 50.50 13.46
N ARG A 62 5.57 50.85 12.69
CA ARG A 62 4.64 51.93 13.05
C ARG A 62 3.80 51.64 14.29
N LEU A 63 3.62 50.37 14.63
CA LEU A 63 2.89 49.90 15.81
C LEU A 63 3.78 49.63 17.03
N GLY A 64 5.09 49.95 16.96
CA GLY A 64 5.97 50.02 18.14
C GLY A 64 6.58 48.70 18.60
N PHE A 65 6.59 47.66 17.77
CA PHE A 65 7.30 46.41 18.08
C PHE A 65 8.74 46.48 17.53
N HIS A 66 9.75 46.37 18.40
CA HIS A 66 11.17 46.31 18.04
C HIS A 66 11.78 44.98 18.49
N ASP A 67 12.35 44.23 17.55
CA ASP A 67 13.19 43.08 17.86
C ASP A 67 14.61 43.55 18.23
N ARG A 68 15.02 43.25 19.47
CA ARG A 68 16.40 43.34 19.91
C ARG A 68 17.11 42.06 19.54
N HIS A 69 18.03 42.11 18.57
CA HIS A 69 19.40 41.59 18.66
C HIS A 69 20.03 41.51 17.26
N SER A 70 20.79 42.55 16.89
CA SER A 70 21.78 42.50 15.83
C SER A 70 22.96 43.40 16.19
N ALA A 71 24.14 42.80 16.36
CA ALA A 71 25.44 43.44 16.29
C ALA A 71 26.36 42.40 15.66
N GLY A 72 27.08 42.64 14.56
CA GLY A 72 27.17 43.77 13.66
C GLY A 72 28.21 43.43 12.59
N LEU A 73 28.19 44.21 11.50
CA LEU A 73 29.35 44.71 10.73
C LEU A 73 30.25 43.67 10.00
N ASP A 74 30.77 43.89 8.81
CA ASP A 74 30.46 44.84 7.74
C ASP A 74 31.18 44.37 6.46
N VAL A 75 30.76 44.98 5.37
CA VAL A 75 31.05 44.74 3.95
C VAL A 75 32.50 45.03 3.54
N GLY A 76 32.98 44.37 2.47
CA GLY A 76 34.19 44.77 1.74
C GLY A 76 34.30 44.15 0.34
N VAL A 77 33.83 44.89 -0.66
CA VAL A 77 33.85 44.60 -2.11
C VAL A 77 35.18 45.04 -2.75
N HIS A 78 35.68 44.27 -3.73
CA HIS A 78 36.47 44.62 -4.94
C HIS A 78 37.29 43.36 -5.33
N GLY A 79 37.52 42.95 -6.57
CA GLY A 79 37.37 43.50 -7.91
C GLY A 79 38.18 42.57 -8.84
N VAL A 80 37.70 42.35 -10.05
CA VAL A 80 38.23 41.43 -11.08
C VAL A 80 39.58 41.89 -11.65
N THR A 81 40.49 40.95 -11.97
CA THR A 81 41.38 40.98 -13.17
C THR A 81 41.97 39.60 -13.51
N HIS A 82 42.12 39.38 -14.83
CA HIS A 82 42.63 38.20 -15.54
C HIS A 82 44.15 38.00 -15.49
N HIS A 83 44.61 36.73 -15.62
CA HIS A 83 45.58 36.17 -16.60
C HIS A 83 45.88 34.70 -16.19
N GLY A 84 45.69 33.69 -17.04
CA GLY A 84 46.72 33.06 -17.92
C GLY A 84 47.57 32.07 -17.12
N ASP A 85 47.95 30.85 -17.51
CA ASP A 85 47.88 30.03 -18.72
C ASP A 85 48.52 28.65 -18.31
N GLN A 86 48.33 27.61 -19.12
CA GLN A 86 49.13 26.36 -19.22
C GLN A 86 48.93 25.18 -18.22
N GLY A 87 48.74 23.99 -18.81
CA GLY A 87 48.74 22.66 -18.18
C GLY A 87 50.10 21.94 -18.21
N PRO A 88 50.13 20.60 -18.35
CA PRO A 88 50.60 19.69 -17.29
C PRO A 88 51.93 18.96 -17.63
N LEU A 89 52.60 18.39 -16.62
CA LEU A 89 53.69 17.43 -16.83
C LEU A 89 53.75 16.35 -15.72
N GLN A 90 53.67 15.10 -16.17
CA GLN A 90 54.05 13.86 -15.49
C GLN A 90 55.57 13.74 -15.36
N LEU A 91 56.04 12.98 -14.36
CA LEU A 91 57.27 12.17 -14.45
C LEU A 91 57.27 11.04 -13.40
N GLU A 92 57.71 9.87 -13.85
CA GLU A 92 57.78 8.55 -13.20
C GLU A 92 59.04 8.33 -12.32
N GLY A 93 59.05 7.17 -11.61
CA GLY A 93 60.24 6.46 -11.10
C GLY A 93 60.17 6.20 -9.58
N ASP A 94 59.70 5.08 -9.04
CA ASP A 94 60.10 3.65 -9.06
C ASP A 94 61.12 3.25 -7.95
N GLU A 95 61.07 1.96 -7.56
CA GLU A 95 61.78 1.21 -6.48
C GLU A 95 61.11 1.24 -5.08
N GLY A 96 60.83 0.13 -4.35
CA GLY A 96 61.20 -1.29 -4.44
C GLY A 96 61.51 -1.82 -3.02
N GLY A 97 60.91 -2.93 -2.56
CA GLY A 97 61.41 -3.67 -1.38
C GLY A 97 60.38 -4.38 -0.47
N VAL A 98 60.58 -5.69 -0.25
CA VAL A 98 59.66 -6.67 0.36
C VAL A 98 60.28 -7.27 1.64
N LYS A 99 59.45 -7.62 2.67
CA LYS A 99 59.36 -8.92 3.41
C LYS A 99 59.16 -8.86 4.94
N PHE A 100 58.03 -9.46 5.36
CA PHE A 100 57.77 -10.47 6.42
C PHE A 100 58.57 -10.54 7.76
N VAL A 101 57.85 -10.76 8.89
CA VAL A 101 57.74 -12.03 9.68
C VAL A 101 57.17 -11.77 11.11
N LYS A 102 56.24 -12.62 11.58
CA LYS A 102 55.70 -12.73 12.97
C LYS A 102 56.69 -13.41 13.94
N PRO A 103 56.50 -13.35 15.28
CA PRO A 103 55.97 -14.56 15.96
C PRO A 103 55.09 -14.30 17.22
N THR A 104 54.66 -15.40 17.82
CA THR A 104 53.48 -15.67 18.65
C THR A 104 53.80 -16.01 20.13
N THR A 105 52.85 -15.66 21.02
CA THR A 105 52.28 -16.39 22.21
C THR A 105 53.08 -16.80 23.48
N GLY A 106 52.41 -16.58 24.64
CA GLY A 106 52.45 -17.35 25.91
C GLY A 106 53.25 -16.68 27.05
N GLY A 107 52.88 -16.61 28.34
CA GLY A 107 51.79 -17.13 29.17
C GLY A 107 52.03 -16.73 30.67
N LEU A 108 50.94 -16.72 31.45
CA LEU A 108 50.67 -16.53 32.90
C LEU A 108 51.76 -16.29 34.01
N ARG A 109 51.32 -15.42 34.98
CA ARG A 109 51.29 -15.51 36.47
C ARG A 109 52.32 -14.74 37.37
N SER A 110 51.78 -13.69 38.01
CA SER A 110 51.80 -13.25 39.44
C SER A 110 53.04 -13.38 40.35
N SER A 111 53.45 -12.25 40.97
CA SER A 111 53.80 -12.17 42.41
C SER A 111 53.75 -10.72 42.97
N LYS A 112 53.40 -10.60 44.24
CA LYS A 112 53.25 -9.39 45.08
C LYS A 112 54.61 -8.80 45.56
N GLY A 113 54.63 -7.51 45.93
CA GLY A 113 55.58 -7.01 46.94
C GLY A 113 55.92 -5.51 46.88
N ARG A 114 55.60 -4.77 47.97
CA ARG A 114 55.83 -3.34 48.25
C ARG A 114 57.28 -2.98 48.61
N HIS A 115 57.74 -1.77 48.27
CA HIS A 115 58.40 -0.74 49.12
C HIS A 115 58.90 0.39 48.19
N SER A 116 58.33 1.60 48.23
CA SER A 116 58.54 2.72 49.19
C SER A 116 59.81 3.53 48.93
N ASN A 117 59.58 4.69 48.30
CA ASN A 117 60.06 6.05 48.61
C ASN A 117 61.50 6.51 48.31
N ASP A 118 61.49 7.78 47.88
CA ASP A 118 62.51 8.82 48.01
C ASP A 118 63.64 8.88 46.99
N TRP A 119 63.31 9.46 45.83
CA TRP A 119 64.16 10.46 45.17
C TRP A 119 63.38 11.73 44.77
N ASP A 120 62.29 12.03 45.47
CA ASP A 120 61.64 13.34 45.40
C ASP A 120 62.42 14.35 46.24
N VAL A 121 63.46 14.99 45.69
CA VAL A 121 63.70 16.44 45.89
C VAL A 121 64.54 16.94 44.73
N ILE A 122 64.16 18.11 44.18
CA ILE A 122 64.89 18.91 43.17
C ILE A 122 64.63 18.51 41.71
N MET A 123 63.37 18.60 41.28
CA MET A 123 62.97 19.25 40.02
C MET A 123 61.50 19.70 40.13
N GLN A 124 61.20 20.46 41.21
CA GLN A 124 60.04 21.34 41.28
C GLN A 124 60.51 22.74 40.87
N ASP A 125 60.46 23.03 39.57
CA ASP A 125 59.97 24.32 39.08
C ASP A 125 59.73 24.19 37.58
N ARG A 126 58.47 24.42 37.15
CA ARG A 126 57.95 24.39 35.77
C ARG A 126 57.59 23.00 35.19
N ALA A 127 56.45 22.45 35.58
CA ALA A 127 55.53 21.74 34.67
C ALA A 127 54.22 21.34 35.37
N ASP A 128 53.54 22.29 36.03
CA ASP A 128 52.19 22.06 36.56
C ASP A 128 51.26 23.15 36.01
N ASP A 129 50.79 22.94 34.78
CA ASP A 129 49.59 23.59 34.21
C ASP A 129 49.17 23.01 32.83
N GLY A 130 49.47 21.72 32.58
CA GLY A 130 49.25 21.11 31.25
C GLY A 130 48.52 19.76 31.23
N LYS A 131 48.22 19.14 32.38
CA LYS A 131 47.73 17.74 32.42
C LYS A 131 46.37 17.50 33.09
N GLN A 132 45.65 18.52 33.55
CA GLN A 132 44.27 18.33 34.05
C GLN A 132 43.17 18.62 33.02
N ASN A 133 43.44 19.38 31.94
CA ASN A 133 42.38 19.72 30.97
C ASN A 133 42.10 18.68 29.88
N ASN A 134 43.01 17.72 29.63
CA ASN A 134 42.80 16.71 28.57
C ASN A 134 42.16 15.39 29.05
N GLN A 135 42.14 15.09 30.35
CA GLN A 135 41.40 13.93 30.88
C GLN A 135 39.94 14.28 31.29
N GLN A 136 39.65 15.54 31.63
CA GLN A 136 38.28 15.99 31.91
C GLN A 136 37.45 16.26 30.64
N ALA A 137 38.06 16.71 29.55
CA ALA A 137 37.36 16.89 28.27
C ALA A 137 36.98 15.55 27.62
N SER A 138 37.91 14.56 27.64
CA SER A 138 37.65 13.21 27.16
C SER A 138 36.58 12.48 27.99
N SER A 139 36.60 12.60 29.33
CA SER A 139 35.59 11.95 30.18
C SER A 139 34.21 12.60 30.13
N LYS A 140 34.10 13.92 29.88
CA LYS A 140 32.81 14.60 29.67
C LYS A 140 32.17 14.25 28.33
N GLY A 141 32.95 14.23 27.24
CA GLY A 141 32.46 13.80 25.92
C GLY A 141 32.04 12.33 25.91
N GLN A 142 32.78 11.47 26.62
CA GLN A 142 32.45 10.06 26.75
C GLN A 142 31.21 9.82 27.63
N ARG A 143 31.02 10.62 28.69
CA ARG A 143 29.78 10.62 29.50
C ARG A 143 28.55 11.07 28.69
N HIS A 144 28.70 12.10 27.87
CA HIS A 144 27.62 12.59 27.00
C HIS A 144 27.17 11.54 25.98
N ILE A 145 28.12 10.86 25.31
CA ILE A 145 27.82 9.77 24.37
C ILE A 145 27.14 8.61 25.10
N THR A 146 27.60 8.24 26.31
CA THR A 146 26.94 7.18 27.08
C THR A 146 25.52 7.54 27.53
N ASP A 147 25.25 8.80 27.87
CA ASP A 147 23.91 9.26 28.24
C ASP A 147 22.98 9.30 27.02
N GLU A 148 23.45 9.74 25.85
CA GLU A 148 22.67 9.69 24.60
C GLU A 148 22.34 8.25 24.18
N MET A 149 23.31 7.34 24.26
CA MET A 149 23.09 5.91 23.99
C MET A 149 22.08 5.30 24.96
N ARG A 150 22.14 5.67 26.24
CA ARG A 150 21.17 5.23 27.25
C ARG A 150 19.76 5.74 26.94
N ILE A 151 19.62 7.03 26.62
CA ILE A 151 18.32 7.63 26.26
C ILE A 151 17.76 6.98 24.99
N ALA A 152 18.59 6.71 23.98
CA ALA A 152 18.16 6.01 22.77
C ALA A 152 17.70 4.58 23.07
N ALA A 153 18.43 3.85 23.92
CA ALA A 153 18.04 2.51 24.36
C ALA A 153 16.73 2.50 25.18
N GLU A 154 16.55 3.47 26.08
CA GLU A 154 15.30 3.64 26.83
C GLU A 154 14.12 3.95 25.90
N ARG A 155 14.31 4.83 24.90
CA ARG A 155 13.28 5.13 23.87
C ARG A 155 12.93 3.91 23.04
N GLN A 156 13.94 3.13 22.61
CA GLN A 156 13.72 1.91 21.84
C GLN A 156 12.99 0.85 22.68
N SER A 157 13.38 0.67 23.95
CA SER A 157 12.70 -0.25 24.87
C SER A 157 11.23 0.14 25.11
N HIS A 158 10.97 1.44 25.31
CA HIS A 158 9.60 1.96 25.42
C HIS A 158 8.80 1.72 24.14
N TYR A 159 9.39 1.99 22.97
CA TYR A 159 8.78 1.73 21.67
C TYR A 159 8.38 0.26 21.50
N GLU A 160 9.29 -0.67 21.81
CA GLU A 160 9.04 -2.10 21.72
C GLU A 160 7.98 -2.58 22.71
N HIS A 161 7.93 -1.98 23.90
CA HIS A 161 6.89 -2.25 24.89
C HIS A 161 5.51 -1.85 24.34
N GLU A 162 5.39 -0.67 23.75
CA GLU A 162 4.14 -0.19 23.15
C GLU A 162 3.71 -1.02 21.94
N LEU A 163 4.64 -1.42 21.06
CA LEU A 163 4.33 -2.34 19.96
C LEU A 163 3.69 -3.64 20.46
N LYS A 164 4.30 -4.26 21.48
CA LYS A 164 3.78 -5.49 22.09
C LYS A 164 2.38 -5.29 22.68
N ARG A 165 2.17 -4.18 23.39
CA ARG A 165 0.85 -3.80 23.93
C ARG A 165 -0.19 -3.60 22.83
N MET A 166 0.19 -3.10 21.65
CA MET A 166 -0.68 -2.94 20.49
C MET A 166 -0.90 -4.24 19.71
N GLY A 167 -0.17 -5.31 20.01
CA GLY A 167 -0.19 -6.57 19.26
C GLY A 167 0.56 -6.50 17.92
N VAL A 168 1.47 -5.52 17.77
CA VAL A 168 2.38 -5.37 16.63
C VAL A 168 3.68 -6.12 16.95
N PRO A 169 4.18 -6.98 16.04
CA PRO A 169 5.45 -7.68 16.25
C PRO A 169 6.64 -6.71 16.25
N VAL A 170 7.60 -6.95 17.14
CA VAL A 170 8.88 -6.22 17.16
C VAL A 170 9.81 -6.83 16.12
N ILE A 171 10.28 -6.00 15.18
CA ILE A 171 11.23 -6.39 14.15
C ILE A 171 12.58 -5.74 14.45
N ALA A 172 13.64 -6.55 14.54
CA ALA A 172 14.98 -6.06 14.83
C ALA A 172 15.42 -5.02 13.77
N GLY A 173 15.98 -3.90 14.23
CA GLY A 173 16.44 -2.80 13.37
C GLY A 173 15.36 -1.82 12.91
N ILE A 174 14.08 -2.09 13.19
CA ILE A 174 12.96 -1.19 12.86
C ILE A 174 12.52 -0.41 14.10
N GLY A 175 12.55 0.92 14.01
CA GLY A 175 12.09 1.79 15.09
C GLY A 175 12.41 3.27 14.87
N PRO A 176 12.06 4.12 15.84
CA PRO A 176 12.38 5.55 15.82
C PRO A 176 13.89 5.78 15.73
N GLY A 177 14.36 6.52 14.72
CA GLY A 177 15.79 6.71 14.46
C GLY A 177 16.44 5.64 13.58
N GLY A 178 15.64 4.74 13.00
CA GLY A 178 16.06 3.79 11.98
C GLY A 178 16.45 4.43 10.64
N ARG A 179 16.77 3.59 9.66
CA ARG A 179 17.15 4.02 8.30
C ARG A 179 16.01 4.78 7.60
N PRO A 180 16.32 5.60 6.58
CA PRO A 180 15.31 6.35 5.84
C PRO A 180 14.24 5.43 5.24
N PRO A 181 13.00 5.92 5.11
CA PRO A 181 11.91 5.17 4.47
C PRO A 181 12.22 4.89 2.98
N PRO A 182 11.53 3.92 2.36
CA PRO A 182 11.61 3.66 0.92
C PRO A 182 11.42 4.95 0.11
N ALA A 183 12.26 5.18 -0.90
CA ALA A 183 12.21 6.40 -1.71
C ALA A 183 10.86 6.52 -2.45
N GLN A 184 10.45 5.46 -3.14
CA GLN A 184 9.12 5.32 -3.73
C GLN A 184 8.18 4.49 -2.82
N ARG A 185 6.94 4.94 -2.70
CA ARG A 185 5.86 4.32 -1.91
C ARG A 185 4.60 4.34 -2.75
N LEU A 186 4.40 3.26 -3.50
CA LEU A 186 3.32 3.14 -4.47
C LEU A 186 2.11 2.51 -3.81
N VAL A 187 0.92 3.01 -4.14
CA VAL A 187 -0.35 2.33 -3.82
C VAL A 187 -0.87 1.66 -5.08
N HIS A 188 -1.11 0.36 -5.03
CA HIS A 188 -1.69 -0.37 -6.15
C HIS A 188 -3.21 -0.20 -6.18
N PHE A 189 -3.72 0.24 -7.33
CA PHE A 189 -5.13 0.13 -7.68
C PHE A 189 -5.30 -0.95 -8.73
N ASP A 190 -5.71 -2.13 -8.27
CA ASP A 190 -6.27 -3.17 -9.12
C ASP A 190 -7.75 -2.85 -9.37
N LEU A 191 -8.08 -2.54 -10.61
CA LEU A 191 -9.41 -2.08 -11.01
C LEU A 191 -10.31 -3.20 -11.53
N LYS A 192 -9.80 -4.44 -11.67
CA LYS A 192 -10.49 -5.52 -12.38
C LYS A 192 -11.78 -5.94 -11.67
N GLY A 193 -12.88 -5.98 -12.43
CA GLY A 193 -14.22 -6.40 -11.98
C GLY A 193 -14.97 -5.46 -11.03
N ALA A 194 -14.28 -4.73 -10.14
CA ALA A 194 -14.89 -3.78 -9.19
C ALA A 194 -14.20 -2.41 -9.23
N PRO A 195 -14.30 -1.67 -10.36
CA PRO A 195 -13.75 -0.32 -10.48
C PRO A 195 -14.40 0.67 -9.51
N PRO A 196 -13.64 1.38 -8.65
CA PRO A 196 -14.20 2.51 -7.92
C PRO A 196 -14.51 3.68 -8.88
N LYS A 197 -15.61 4.38 -8.68
CA LYS A 197 -15.91 5.62 -9.43
C LYS A 197 -14.76 6.61 -9.33
N VAL A 198 -14.46 7.35 -10.41
CA VAL A 198 -13.40 8.37 -10.42
C VAL A 198 -13.61 9.42 -9.32
N SER A 199 -14.86 9.80 -9.05
CA SER A 199 -15.22 10.72 -7.96
C SER A 199 -14.80 10.21 -6.57
N TYR A 200 -14.78 8.89 -6.36
CA TYR A 200 -14.26 8.29 -5.14
C TYR A 200 -12.73 8.37 -5.10
N LEU A 201 -12.05 7.93 -6.17
CA LEU A 201 -10.58 7.95 -6.27
C LEU A 201 -10.02 9.38 -6.08
N ARG A 202 -10.71 10.39 -6.61
CA ARG A 202 -10.37 11.81 -6.41
C ARG A 202 -10.39 12.26 -4.95
N ARG A 203 -11.31 11.74 -4.14
CA ARG A 203 -11.36 12.02 -2.69
C ARG A 203 -10.33 11.20 -1.92
N LEU A 204 -9.97 10.02 -2.43
CA LEU A 204 -9.01 9.12 -1.80
C LEU A 204 -7.55 9.56 -1.99
N MET A 205 -7.14 9.97 -3.18
CA MET A 205 -5.72 10.30 -3.46
C MET A 205 -5.11 11.38 -2.54
N PRO A 206 -5.81 12.46 -2.14
CA PRO A 206 -5.30 13.42 -1.16
C PRO A 206 -5.01 12.79 0.21
N ILE A 207 -5.81 11.82 0.62
CA ILE A 207 -5.60 11.05 1.86
C ILE A 207 -4.33 10.20 1.70
N LEU A 208 -4.16 9.52 0.56
CA LEU A 208 -2.95 8.74 0.29
C LEU A 208 -1.68 9.60 0.28
N LYS A 209 -1.75 10.80 -0.31
CA LYS A 209 -0.64 11.76 -0.31
C LYS A 209 -0.26 12.18 1.12
N THR A 210 -1.25 12.52 1.96
CA THR A 210 -1.04 12.87 3.37
C THR A 210 -0.43 11.72 4.17
N LEU A 211 -0.84 10.49 3.89
CA LEU A 211 -0.28 9.28 4.49
C LEU A 211 1.12 8.93 3.97
N GLY A 212 1.59 9.60 2.91
CA GLY A 212 2.96 9.54 2.43
C GLY A 212 3.18 8.84 1.09
N ALA A 213 2.13 8.53 0.32
CA ALA A 213 2.29 7.96 -1.02
C ALA A 213 3.12 8.88 -1.94
N THR A 214 3.99 8.28 -2.75
CA THR A 214 4.72 8.98 -3.84
C THR A 214 4.11 8.74 -5.21
N GLY A 215 3.34 7.66 -5.36
CA GLY A 215 2.75 7.29 -6.62
C GLY A 215 1.70 6.21 -6.50
N ILE A 216 1.14 5.85 -7.65
CA ILE A 216 0.11 4.84 -7.83
C ILE A 216 0.59 3.86 -8.90
N LEU A 217 0.49 2.57 -8.58
CA LEU A 217 0.58 1.48 -9.56
C LEU A 217 -0.85 1.19 -10.02
N LEU A 218 -1.12 1.20 -11.33
CA LEU A 218 -2.47 1.22 -11.85
C LEU A 218 -2.70 0.08 -12.84
N GLU A 219 -3.49 -0.91 -12.44
CA GLU A 219 -3.82 -2.09 -13.24
C GLU A 219 -5.30 -2.03 -13.66
N TYR A 220 -5.55 -2.11 -14.96
CA TYR A 220 -6.90 -1.96 -15.51
C TYR A 220 -7.56 -3.27 -15.94
N GLU A 221 -6.81 -4.21 -16.52
CA GLU A 221 -7.35 -5.33 -17.31
C GLU A 221 -8.46 -4.87 -18.29
N ASP A 222 -9.66 -5.46 -18.21
CA ASP A 222 -10.83 -5.15 -19.04
C ASP A 222 -11.52 -3.83 -18.67
N MET A 223 -11.10 -3.17 -17.60
CA MET A 223 -11.65 -1.87 -17.21
C MET A 223 -11.03 -0.69 -17.97
N PHE A 224 -10.06 -0.96 -18.85
CA PHE A 224 -9.54 0.01 -19.81
C PHE A 224 -10.43 0.09 -21.06
N PRO A 225 -10.72 1.29 -21.59
CA PRO A 225 -11.53 1.47 -22.80
C PRO A 225 -10.74 1.17 -24.07
N TYR A 226 -10.41 -0.11 -24.29
CA TYR A 226 -9.74 -0.55 -25.51
C TYR A 226 -10.56 -0.21 -26.76
N GLY A 227 -9.86 0.19 -27.81
CA GLY A 227 -10.45 0.51 -29.11
C GLY A 227 -9.96 -0.41 -30.23
N GLY A 228 -10.53 -0.22 -31.43
CA GLY A 228 -10.09 -0.91 -32.65
C GLY A 228 -10.23 -2.43 -32.55
N SER A 229 -9.17 -3.17 -32.90
CA SER A 229 -9.14 -4.64 -32.80
C SER A 229 -9.25 -5.15 -31.37
N LEU A 230 -8.94 -4.31 -30.37
CA LEU A 230 -9.02 -4.66 -28.96
C LEU A 230 -10.34 -4.23 -28.30
N ALA A 231 -11.27 -3.60 -29.05
CA ALA A 231 -12.56 -3.17 -28.51
C ALA A 231 -13.34 -4.29 -27.76
N PRO A 232 -13.31 -5.58 -28.16
CA PRO A 232 -13.99 -6.63 -27.42
C PRO A 232 -13.46 -6.90 -26.01
N LEU A 233 -12.25 -6.43 -25.67
CA LEU A 233 -11.65 -6.62 -24.34
C LEU A 233 -12.30 -5.71 -23.30
N ALA A 234 -12.79 -4.54 -23.71
CA ALA A 234 -13.36 -3.56 -22.79
C ALA A 234 -14.65 -4.10 -22.17
N ALA A 235 -14.70 -4.16 -20.84
CA ALA A 235 -15.91 -4.43 -20.11
C ALA A 235 -16.98 -3.38 -20.45
N ARG A 236 -18.26 -3.76 -20.39
CA ARG A 236 -19.37 -2.83 -20.72
C ARG A 236 -19.48 -1.66 -19.75
N ASN A 237 -18.87 -1.78 -18.59
CA ASN A 237 -18.73 -0.74 -17.56
C ASN A 237 -17.27 -0.27 -17.40
N ALA A 238 -16.41 -0.49 -18.41
CA ALA A 238 -15.07 0.08 -18.48
C ALA A 238 -15.10 1.60 -18.26
N TYR A 239 -14.03 2.15 -17.69
CA TYR A 239 -13.87 3.60 -17.65
C TYR A 239 -13.85 4.15 -19.06
N ASN A 240 -14.43 5.32 -19.28
CA ASN A 240 -14.23 6.03 -20.52
C ASN A 240 -12.92 6.83 -20.50
N ARG A 241 -12.56 7.41 -21.65
CA ARG A 241 -11.33 8.20 -21.79
C ARG A 241 -11.28 9.39 -20.84
N ASP A 242 -12.37 10.15 -20.70
CA ASP A 242 -12.41 11.35 -19.87
C ASP A 242 -12.23 11.01 -18.38
N GLU A 243 -12.81 9.89 -17.94
CA GLU A 243 -12.66 9.36 -16.59
C GLU A 243 -11.20 9.02 -16.25
N ILE A 244 -10.49 8.32 -17.15
CA ILE A 244 -9.06 8.03 -16.96
C ILE A 244 -8.25 9.33 -16.93
N LEU A 245 -8.53 10.27 -17.82
CA LEU A 245 -7.81 11.55 -17.84
C LEU A 245 -8.05 12.38 -16.59
N GLU A 246 -9.27 12.36 -16.04
CA GLU A 246 -9.59 13.01 -14.78
C GLU A 246 -8.84 12.38 -13.59
N LEU A 247 -8.72 11.04 -13.59
CA LEU A 247 -7.94 10.30 -12.61
C LEU A 247 -6.45 10.71 -12.67
N LEU A 248 -5.86 10.68 -13.86
CA LEU A 248 -4.46 11.06 -14.09
C LEU A 248 -4.19 12.51 -13.69
N LYS A 249 -5.02 13.46 -14.15
CA LYS A 249 -4.94 14.88 -13.77
C LYS A 249 -4.92 15.07 -12.25
N THR A 250 -5.72 14.29 -11.53
CA THR A 250 -5.79 14.38 -10.07
C THR A 250 -4.53 13.84 -9.40
N ALA A 251 -4.03 12.68 -9.83
CA ALA A 251 -2.78 12.12 -9.31
C ALA A 251 -1.62 13.10 -9.52
N PHE A 252 -1.56 13.68 -10.71
CA PHE A 252 -0.52 14.59 -11.12
C PHE A 252 -0.54 15.93 -10.37
N ALA A 253 -1.73 16.51 -10.15
CA ALA A 253 -1.88 17.71 -9.34
C ALA A 253 -1.42 17.52 -7.88
N LEU A 254 -1.44 16.27 -7.38
CA LEU A 254 -0.92 15.89 -6.06
C LEU A 254 0.58 15.53 -6.08
N GLY A 255 1.23 15.63 -7.24
CA GLY A 255 2.60 15.18 -7.46
C GLY A 255 2.79 13.70 -7.15
N LEU A 256 1.80 12.87 -7.48
CA LEU A 256 1.90 11.42 -7.44
C LEU A 256 2.36 10.92 -8.81
N THR A 257 3.38 10.05 -8.83
CA THR A 257 3.75 9.33 -10.05
C THR A 257 2.68 8.29 -10.37
N VAL A 258 2.46 8.00 -11.65
CA VAL A 258 1.55 6.93 -12.09
C VAL A 258 2.37 5.94 -12.90
N ILE A 259 2.32 4.67 -12.51
CA ILE A 259 2.94 3.56 -13.23
C ILE A 259 1.79 2.65 -13.69
N PRO A 260 1.46 2.62 -14.99
CA PRO A 260 0.51 1.64 -15.51
C PRO A 260 1.10 0.24 -15.38
N LEU A 261 0.26 -0.72 -15.02
CA LEU A 261 0.54 -2.15 -15.05
C LEU A 261 -0.33 -2.78 -16.13
N VAL A 262 0.33 -3.39 -17.12
CA VAL A 262 -0.31 -4.10 -18.22
C VAL A 262 0.19 -5.53 -18.21
N GLN A 263 -0.72 -6.49 -18.08
CA GLN A 263 -0.37 -7.90 -18.21
C GLN A 263 -0.03 -8.22 -19.66
N THR A 264 1.16 -8.78 -19.90
CA THR A 264 1.68 -9.07 -21.26
C THR A 264 2.04 -10.53 -21.48
N PHE A 265 1.82 -11.41 -20.50
CA PHE A 265 2.15 -12.82 -20.65
C PHE A 265 1.20 -13.75 -19.89
N GLY A 266 1.25 -13.75 -18.56
CA GLY A 266 0.25 -14.36 -17.68
C GLY A 266 -0.88 -13.39 -17.37
N HIS A 267 -1.87 -13.83 -16.57
CA HIS A 267 -3.04 -13.05 -16.18
C HIS A 267 -3.78 -12.36 -17.34
N LEU A 268 -3.85 -13.05 -18.49
CA LEU A 268 -4.52 -12.56 -19.69
C LEU A 268 -5.94 -13.13 -19.85
N GLU A 269 -6.53 -13.71 -18.81
CA GLU A 269 -7.83 -14.38 -18.88
C GLU A 269 -8.93 -13.43 -19.36
N TYR A 270 -8.85 -12.15 -18.99
CA TYR A 270 -9.81 -11.11 -19.42
C TYR A 270 -9.93 -11.00 -20.95
N ALA A 271 -8.80 -11.19 -21.66
CA ALA A 271 -8.75 -11.18 -23.11
C ALA A 271 -8.91 -12.59 -23.69
N LEU A 272 -8.12 -13.55 -23.22
CA LEU A 272 -8.00 -14.86 -23.82
C LEU A 272 -9.23 -15.74 -23.57
N LYS A 273 -10.13 -15.42 -22.63
CA LYS A 273 -11.44 -16.09 -22.49
C LYS A 273 -12.34 -15.87 -23.72
N LEU A 274 -12.15 -14.77 -24.44
CA LEU A 274 -12.97 -14.39 -25.58
C LEU A 274 -12.62 -15.23 -26.81
N LYS A 275 -13.63 -15.57 -27.61
CA LYS A 275 -13.47 -16.45 -28.78
C LYS A 275 -12.49 -15.87 -29.80
N GLU A 276 -12.49 -14.55 -29.94
CA GLU A 276 -11.66 -13.78 -30.86
C GLU A 276 -10.17 -13.95 -30.56
N PHE A 277 -9.78 -14.10 -29.28
CA PHE A 277 -8.38 -14.18 -28.85
C PHE A 277 -7.96 -15.58 -28.35
N ALA A 278 -8.90 -16.52 -28.26
CA ALA A 278 -8.63 -17.89 -27.78
C ALA A 278 -7.50 -18.61 -28.54
N HIS A 279 -7.33 -18.29 -29.83
CA HIS A 279 -6.28 -18.85 -30.69
C HIS A 279 -4.86 -18.40 -30.32
N LEU A 280 -4.69 -17.42 -29.42
CA LEU A 280 -3.41 -16.94 -28.93
C LEU A 280 -2.88 -17.72 -27.72
N ARG A 281 -3.70 -18.58 -27.09
CA ARG A 281 -3.35 -19.26 -25.83
C ARG A 281 -2.14 -20.19 -25.96
N GLU A 282 -1.35 -20.31 -24.90
CA GLU A 282 -0.33 -21.35 -24.77
C GLU A 282 -0.99 -22.73 -24.58
N VAL A 283 -2.06 -22.81 -23.79
CA VAL A 283 -2.84 -24.04 -23.68
C VAL A 283 -4.29 -23.79 -24.03
N GLU A 284 -4.86 -24.64 -24.89
CA GLU A 284 -6.22 -24.49 -25.40
C GLU A 284 -7.27 -24.35 -24.28
N ASP A 285 -7.16 -25.15 -23.22
CA ASP A 285 -8.09 -25.18 -22.09
C ASP A 285 -7.82 -24.11 -21.01
N SER A 286 -6.75 -23.33 -21.16
CA SER A 286 -6.34 -22.33 -20.17
C SER A 286 -6.19 -20.94 -20.81
N PRO A 287 -7.07 -19.97 -20.47
CA PRO A 287 -6.94 -18.60 -20.94
C PRO A 287 -5.91 -17.78 -20.13
N GLN A 288 -5.08 -18.40 -19.29
CA GLN A 288 -4.18 -17.68 -18.39
C GLN A 288 -3.03 -17.00 -19.13
N ALA A 289 -2.42 -17.68 -20.11
CA ALA A 289 -1.22 -17.23 -20.78
C ALA A 289 -1.28 -17.38 -22.30
N LEU A 290 -0.65 -16.44 -23.01
CA LEU A 290 -0.47 -16.50 -24.45
C LEU A 290 0.71 -17.40 -24.86
N CYS A 291 0.68 -17.93 -26.08
CA CYS A 291 1.80 -18.63 -26.70
C CYS A 291 2.84 -17.59 -27.19
N PRO A 292 4.04 -17.51 -26.59
CA PRO A 292 5.03 -16.48 -26.98
C PRO A 292 5.70 -16.80 -28.32
N SER A 293 5.63 -18.05 -28.80
CA SER A 293 6.18 -18.44 -30.10
C SER A 293 5.21 -18.20 -31.27
N TYR A 294 4.10 -17.49 -31.04
CA TYR A 294 3.15 -17.14 -32.10
C TYR A 294 3.19 -15.64 -32.37
N ASN A 295 3.52 -15.25 -33.61
CA ASN A 295 3.71 -13.84 -33.97
C ASN A 295 2.48 -12.96 -33.70
N ALA A 296 1.27 -13.52 -33.81
CA ALA A 296 0.03 -12.80 -33.50
C ALA A 296 -0.05 -12.39 -32.02
N SER A 297 0.53 -13.18 -31.11
CA SER A 297 0.62 -12.85 -29.69
C SER A 297 1.44 -11.58 -29.46
N MET A 298 2.56 -11.40 -30.18
CA MET A 298 3.39 -10.20 -30.06
C MET A 298 2.69 -8.96 -30.64
N ALA A 299 1.97 -9.09 -31.75
CA ALA A 299 1.18 -7.99 -32.31
C ALA A 299 0.06 -7.56 -31.35
N PHE A 300 -0.59 -8.53 -30.69
CA PHE A 300 -1.57 -8.28 -29.65
C PHE A 300 -0.99 -7.53 -28.44
N VAL A 301 0.18 -7.97 -27.94
CA VAL A 301 0.87 -7.30 -26.83
C VAL A 301 1.35 -5.89 -27.20
N GLU A 302 1.86 -5.68 -28.41
CA GLU A 302 2.26 -4.35 -28.88
C GLU A 302 1.07 -3.39 -28.90
N GLU A 303 -0.10 -3.85 -29.33
CA GLU A 303 -1.32 -3.02 -29.36
C GLU A 303 -1.84 -2.71 -27.94
N LEU A 304 -1.84 -3.70 -27.03
CA LEU A 304 -2.19 -3.49 -25.62
C LEU A 304 -1.33 -2.38 -24.98
N LEU A 305 0.00 -2.52 -25.10
CA LEU A 305 0.94 -1.56 -24.55
C LEU A 305 0.80 -0.19 -25.20
N THR A 306 0.59 -0.15 -26.52
CA THR A 306 0.39 1.09 -27.26
C THR A 306 -0.79 1.88 -26.71
N GLN A 307 -1.97 1.26 -26.61
CA GLN A 307 -3.16 1.98 -26.15
C GLN A 307 -3.01 2.48 -24.70
N VAL A 308 -2.49 1.66 -23.79
CA VAL A 308 -2.35 2.04 -22.38
C VAL A 308 -1.28 3.11 -22.18
N ILE A 309 -0.08 2.94 -22.76
CA ILE A 309 1.02 3.90 -22.61
C ILE A 309 0.63 5.24 -23.24
N GLU A 310 0.06 5.25 -24.45
CA GLU A 310 -0.31 6.50 -25.12
C GLU A 310 -1.41 7.26 -24.37
N TYR A 311 -2.33 6.60 -23.66
CA TYR A 311 -3.30 7.26 -22.77
C TYR A 311 -2.63 7.96 -21.57
N HIS A 312 -1.54 7.40 -21.06
CA HIS A 312 -0.79 7.93 -19.92
C HIS A 312 0.22 9.03 -20.31
N MET A 313 0.43 9.26 -21.61
CA MET A 313 1.38 10.26 -22.09
C MET A 313 0.74 11.65 -22.25
N PRO A 314 1.39 12.73 -21.78
CA PRO A 314 0.89 14.11 -21.90
C PRO A 314 0.55 14.54 -23.33
N ALA A 315 1.40 14.17 -24.29
CA ALA A 315 1.30 14.63 -25.68
C ALA A 315 -0.01 14.19 -26.36
N SER A 316 -0.51 13.00 -26.01
CA SER A 316 -1.77 12.45 -26.50
C SER A 316 -3.01 13.15 -25.92
N ASN A 317 -2.81 13.96 -24.88
CA ASN A 317 -3.85 14.63 -24.10
C ASN A 317 -3.80 16.16 -24.25
N ALA A 318 -2.98 16.66 -25.19
CA ALA A 318 -2.72 18.08 -25.39
C ALA A 318 -3.95 18.92 -25.76
N ASN A 319 -5.00 18.29 -26.31
CA ASN A 319 -6.24 18.97 -26.68
C ASN A 319 -7.18 19.22 -25.48
N LEU A 320 -6.83 18.73 -24.28
CA LEU A 320 -7.72 18.72 -23.10
C LEU A 320 -7.18 19.53 -21.91
N LEU A 321 -6.05 20.24 -22.10
CA LEU A 321 -5.38 21.07 -21.09
C LEU A 321 -4.66 22.24 -21.78
N HIS A 322 -4.55 23.40 -21.12
CA HIS A 322 -3.72 24.50 -21.61
C HIS A 322 -2.23 24.10 -21.60
N LYS A 323 -1.46 24.53 -22.61
CA LYS A 323 -0.06 24.12 -22.83
C LYS A 323 0.86 24.33 -21.61
N GLU A 324 0.66 25.40 -20.87
CA GLU A 324 1.43 25.72 -19.65
C GLU A 324 1.07 24.80 -18.47
N ASP A 325 -0.21 24.42 -18.37
CA ASP A 325 -0.68 23.45 -17.38
C ASP A 325 -0.22 22.04 -17.71
N ILE A 326 -0.06 21.68 -19.00
CA ILE A 326 0.48 20.37 -19.41
C ILE A 326 1.91 20.18 -18.92
N GLU A 327 2.77 21.18 -19.08
CA GLU A 327 4.17 21.08 -18.64
C GLU A 327 4.31 21.08 -17.12
N ARG A 328 3.45 21.83 -16.41
CA ARG A 328 3.49 21.92 -14.94
C ARG A 328 2.79 20.75 -14.23
N LEU A 329 1.71 20.24 -14.81
CA LEU A 329 0.82 19.23 -14.21
C LEU A 329 0.97 17.84 -14.84
N THR A 330 1.96 17.58 -15.69
CA THR A 330 2.18 16.20 -16.18
C THR A 330 3.52 15.64 -15.69
N PRO A 331 3.54 14.81 -14.63
CA PRO A 331 4.63 13.92 -14.34
C PRO A 331 4.98 13.14 -15.59
N LYS A 332 6.27 13.10 -15.90
CA LYS A 332 6.77 12.25 -16.97
C LYS A 332 6.47 10.81 -16.57
N LEU A 333 5.79 10.07 -17.45
CA LEU A 333 5.75 8.62 -17.34
C LEU A 333 7.20 8.14 -17.37
N THR A 334 7.65 7.53 -16.27
CA THR A 334 9.04 7.09 -16.10
C THR A 334 9.15 5.57 -16.16
N HIS A 335 8.08 4.87 -15.80
CA HIS A 335 8.05 3.42 -15.69
C HIS A 335 6.76 2.87 -16.29
N ILE A 336 6.85 1.66 -16.82
CA ILE A 336 5.74 0.79 -17.17
C ILE A 336 5.98 -0.56 -16.49
N HIS A 337 4.95 -1.14 -15.88
CA HIS A 337 4.99 -2.51 -15.39
C HIS A 337 4.33 -3.43 -16.42
N ILE A 338 5.05 -4.42 -16.96
CA ILE A 338 4.54 -5.29 -18.04
C ILE A 338 4.05 -6.66 -17.53
N GLY A 339 3.96 -6.82 -16.21
CA GLY A 339 3.42 -8.02 -15.57
C GLY A 339 4.43 -9.17 -15.60
N CYS A 340 4.08 -10.23 -16.31
CA CYS A 340 4.88 -11.45 -16.52
C CYS A 340 4.97 -12.38 -15.30
N ASP A 341 3.99 -12.33 -14.41
CA ASP A 341 3.82 -13.24 -13.28
C ASP A 341 3.10 -14.55 -13.66
N GLU A 342 3.37 -15.59 -12.87
CA GLU A 342 2.60 -16.83 -12.76
C GLU A 342 2.39 -17.66 -14.05
N VAL A 343 3.29 -17.57 -15.03
CA VAL A 343 3.20 -18.28 -16.32
C VAL A 343 3.62 -19.76 -16.22
N TYR A 344 2.96 -20.52 -15.36
CA TYR A 344 3.42 -21.87 -14.95
C TYR A 344 3.27 -22.94 -16.05
N ARG A 345 2.28 -22.80 -16.95
CA ARG A 345 1.98 -23.76 -18.04
C ARG A 345 2.73 -23.50 -19.36
N LEU A 346 3.87 -22.81 -19.28
CA LEU A 346 4.69 -22.52 -20.45
C LEU A 346 5.32 -23.78 -21.06
N ALA A 347 5.52 -23.77 -22.39
CA ALA A 347 6.12 -24.84 -23.19
C ALA A 347 5.26 -26.11 -23.34
N GLU A 348 3.94 -25.97 -23.31
CA GLU A 348 3.00 -27.08 -23.48
C GLU A 348 2.42 -27.15 -24.89
N CYS A 349 2.38 -26.02 -25.61
CA CYS A 349 1.79 -25.95 -26.94
C CYS A 349 2.69 -26.60 -28.02
N PRO A 350 2.13 -27.04 -29.18
CA PRO A 350 2.92 -27.64 -30.25
C PRO A 350 4.07 -26.76 -30.78
N ARG A 351 3.95 -25.42 -30.67
CA ARG A 351 4.97 -24.46 -31.10
C ARG A 351 6.09 -24.31 -30.06
N CYS A 352 5.76 -24.37 -28.77
CA CYS A 352 6.68 -24.06 -27.68
C CYS A 352 7.34 -25.31 -27.07
N ARG A 353 6.72 -26.50 -27.16
CA ARG A 353 7.18 -27.74 -26.49
C ARG A 353 8.60 -28.21 -26.79
N HIS A 354 9.21 -27.69 -27.86
CA HIS A 354 10.58 -28.03 -28.26
C HIS A 354 11.63 -27.06 -27.71
N ARG A 355 11.20 -26.02 -26.98
CA ARG A 355 12.07 -24.98 -26.40
C ARG A 355 12.05 -25.06 -24.88
N LEU A 356 13.12 -24.60 -24.25
CA LEU A 356 13.21 -24.55 -22.78
C LEU A 356 12.29 -23.44 -22.23
N LYS A 357 11.61 -23.70 -21.11
CA LYS A 357 10.68 -22.75 -20.46
C LYS A 357 11.37 -21.43 -20.13
N ASP A 358 12.53 -21.49 -19.48
CA ASP A 358 13.29 -20.29 -19.10
C ASP A 358 13.68 -19.45 -20.32
N GLN A 359 14.12 -20.10 -21.40
CA GLN A 359 14.48 -19.40 -22.64
C GLN A 359 13.24 -18.76 -23.30
N LEU A 360 12.11 -19.48 -23.35
CA LEU A 360 10.85 -18.92 -23.86
C LEU A 360 10.43 -17.67 -23.09
N PHE A 361 10.56 -17.71 -21.76
CA PHE A 361 10.22 -16.57 -20.91
C PHE A 361 11.16 -15.39 -21.13
N LEU A 362 12.48 -15.62 -21.10
CA LEU A 362 13.48 -14.57 -21.32
C LEU A 362 13.36 -13.94 -22.70
N ASP A 363 13.12 -14.75 -23.75
CA ASP A 363 12.94 -14.25 -25.12
C ASP A 363 11.64 -13.43 -25.24
N HIS A 364 10.55 -13.84 -24.59
CA HIS A 364 9.32 -13.04 -24.54
C HIS A 364 9.55 -11.68 -23.90
N VAL A 365 10.14 -11.65 -22.70
CA VAL A 365 10.47 -10.40 -21.99
C VAL A 365 11.40 -9.53 -22.82
N TYR A 366 12.41 -10.12 -23.47
CA TYR A 366 13.32 -9.40 -24.36
C TYR A 366 12.56 -8.73 -25.52
N ASN A 367 11.67 -9.45 -26.18
CA ASN A 367 10.89 -8.95 -27.32
C ASN A 367 9.96 -7.81 -26.89
N VAL A 368 9.22 -7.99 -25.80
CA VAL A 368 8.33 -6.94 -25.25
C VAL A 368 9.14 -5.71 -24.83
N ALA A 369 10.25 -5.90 -24.11
CA ALA A 369 11.11 -4.81 -23.68
C ALA A 369 11.72 -4.03 -24.86
N THR A 370 12.06 -4.73 -25.94
CA THR A 370 12.57 -4.13 -27.16
C THR A 370 11.52 -3.27 -27.86
N ILE A 371 10.26 -3.72 -27.91
CA ILE A 371 9.13 -2.92 -28.43
C ILE A 371 8.99 -1.63 -27.64
N VAL A 372 8.97 -1.74 -26.29
CA VAL A 372 8.82 -0.58 -25.41
C VAL A 372 9.98 0.40 -25.60
N ARG A 373 11.23 -0.07 -25.61
CA ARG A 373 12.42 0.80 -25.79
C ARG A 373 12.47 1.46 -27.16
N ARG A 374 12.01 0.77 -28.21
CA ARG A 374 11.96 1.33 -29.56
C ARG A 374 10.98 2.51 -29.66
N ARG A 375 9.78 2.37 -29.06
CA ARG A 375 8.71 3.38 -29.16
C ARG A 375 8.79 4.45 -28.08
N TRP A 376 9.18 4.06 -26.86
CA TRP A 376 9.24 4.92 -25.68
C TRP A 376 10.58 4.72 -24.95
N PRO A 377 11.70 5.20 -25.53
CA PRO A 377 13.06 4.92 -25.04
C PRO A 377 13.38 5.47 -23.64
N HIS A 378 12.52 6.33 -23.09
CA HIS A 378 12.69 6.94 -21.77
C HIS A 378 12.04 6.12 -20.64
N LEU A 379 11.26 5.08 -20.96
CA LEU A 379 10.59 4.26 -19.96
C LEU A 379 11.51 3.16 -19.43
N SER A 380 11.63 3.12 -18.11
CA SER A 380 12.08 1.93 -17.38
C SER A 380 10.96 0.89 -17.37
N ILE A 381 11.33 -0.39 -17.38
CA ILE A 381 10.39 -1.50 -17.53
C ILE A 381 10.46 -2.36 -16.28
N ILE A 382 9.33 -2.58 -15.64
CA ILE A 382 9.21 -3.40 -14.44
C ILE A 382 8.51 -4.72 -14.79
N ILE A 383 8.99 -5.83 -14.23
CA ILE A 383 8.33 -7.13 -14.27
C ILE A 383 8.19 -7.71 -12.86
N TRP A 384 7.21 -8.57 -12.64
CA TRP A 384 7.19 -9.40 -11.44
C TRP A 384 8.34 -10.40 -11.44
N ASP A 385 8.89 -10.73 -10.26
CA ASP A 385 10.13 -11.49 -10.15
C ASP A 385 9.96 -13.02 -10.12
N ASP A 386 8.76 -13.52 -9.83
CA ASP A 386 8.51 -14.92 -9.44
C ASP A 386 9.04 -15.93 -10.47
N MET A 387 8.83 -15.66 -11.76
CA MET A 387 9.31 -16.51 -12.85
C MET A 387 10.85 -16.53 -12.95
N LEU A 388 11.57 -15.54 -12.43
CA LEU A 388 13.04 -15.47 -12.46
C LEU A 388 13.71 -16.26 -11.31
N ARG A 389 12.96 -16.57 -10.24
CA ARG A 389 13.53 -17.12 -9.00
C ARG A 389 14.24 -18.45 -9.22
N HIS A 390 13.70 -19.31 -10.07
CA HIS A 390 14.24 -20.64 -10.34
C HIS A 390 15.30 -20.69 -11.45
N MET A 391 15.46 -19.62 -12.22
CA MET A 391 16.42 -19.57 -13.32
C MET A 391 17.86 -19.53 -12.82
N ALA A 392 18.76 -20.21 -13.53
CA ALA A 392 20.19 -20.20 -13.25
C ALA A 392 20.81 -18.81 -13.51
N LEU A 393 21.83 -18.46 -12.71
CA LEU A 393 22.53 -17.17 -12.84
C LEU A 393 23.09 -16.96 -14.25
N ASP A 394 23.77 -17.96 -14.80
CA ASP A 394 24.40 -17.88 -16.13
C ASP A 394 23.35 -17.63 -17.23
N ALA A 395 22.15 -18.20 -17.10
CA ALA A 395 21.06 -17.98 -18.05
C ALA A 395 20.54 -16.53 -17.99
N LEU A 396 20.36 -15.98 -16.79
CA LEU A 396 19.96 -14.59 -16.60
C LEU A 396 21.02 -13.63 -17.16
N GLN A 397 22.30 -13.87 -16.87
CA GLN A 397 23.39 -13.03 -17.38
C GLN A 397 23.52 -13.12 -18.91
N ALA A 398 23.47 -14.34 -19.46
CA ALA A 398 23.59 -14.56 -20.91
C ALA A 398 22.41 -13.94 -21.69
N SER A 399 21.19 -13.94 -21.13
CA SER A 399 20.04 -13.28 -21.74
C SER A 399 20.15 -11.75 -21.81
N GLY A 400 21.01 -11.14 -20.97
CA GLY A 400 21.13 -9.69 -20.86
C GLY A 400 19.91 -9.00 -20.23
N ILE A 401 18.96 -9.75 -19.65
CA ILE A 401 17.70 -9.24 -19.08
C ILE A 401 17.90 -8.13 -18.06
N GLY A 402 19.00 -8.18 -17.29
CA GLY A 402 19.33 -7.18 -16.26
C GLY A 402 19.58 -5.77 -16.78
N LYS A 403 19.82 -5.62 -18.09
CA LYS A 403 19.93 -4.31 -18.75
C LYS A 403 18.60 -3.82 -19.32
N LEU A 404 17.57 -4.67 -19.34
CA LEU A 404 16.29 -4.43 -20.01
C LEU A 404 15.19 -4.03 -19.03
N VAL A 405 15.10 -4.74 -17.90
CA VAL A 405 14.00 -4.65 -16.93
C VAL A 405 14.50 -4.57 -15.49
N GLU A 406 13.62 -4.11 -14.60
CA GLU A 406 13.79 -4.06 -13.16
C GLU A 406 12.80 -5.05 -12.51
N PRO A 407 13.25 -5.99 -11.67
CA PRO A 407 12.34 -6.94 -11.03
C PRO A 407 11.62 -6.27 -9.85
N MET A 408 10.31 -6.49 -9.74
CA MET A 408 9.50 -6.19 -8.56
C MET A 408 9.26 -7.47 -7.77
N ILE A 409 9.87 -7.53 -6.59
CA ILE A 409 9.93 -8.72 -5.77
C ILE A 409 8.73 -8.73 -4.82
N TRP A 410 7.85 -9.71 -4.96
CA TRP A 410 6.60 -9.77 -4.22
C TRP A 410 6.51 -10.99 -3.30
N VAL A 411 6.19 -10.75 -2.03
CA VAL A 411 5.87 -11.78 -1.03
C VAL A 411 4.90 -11.16 -0.02
N TYR A 412 3.72 -11.76 0.10
CA TYR A 412 2.67 -11.24 0.99
C TYR A 412 2.63 -11.92 2.36
N ALA A 413 3.37 -13.02 2.52
CA ALA A 413 3.57 -13.70 3.80
C ALA A 413 4.53 -12.94 4.73
N GLU A 414 4.44 -13.20 6.03
CA GLU A 414 5.26 -12.56 7.06
C GLU A 414 6.74 -12.99 7.01
N ASP A 415 7.00 -14.21 6.53
CA ASP A 415 8.35 -14.76 6.36
C ASP A 415 8.81 -14.65 4.90
N ILE A 416 9.44 -13.52 4.56
CA ILE A 416 9.91 -13.22 3.20
C ILE A 416 11.03 -14.19 2.78
N TYR A 417 11.96 -14.51 3.68
CA TYR A 417 13.14 -15.33 3.37
C TYR A 417 12.81 -16.79 3.08
N LYS A 418 11.66 -17.28 3.55
CA LYS A 418 11.12 -18.59 3.17
C LYS A 418 10.87 -18.70 1.67
N PHE A 419 10.44 -17.61 1.03
CA PHE A 419 10.11 -17.59 -0.41
C PHE A 419 11.25 -17.01 -1.25
N VAL A 420 12.03 -16.08 -0.72
CA VAL A 420 13.18 -15.46 -1.40
C VAL A 420 14.43 -15.60 -0.52
N GLN A 421 15.15 -16.70 -0.75
CA GLN A 421 16.35 -17.05 0.03
C GLN A 421 17.50 -16.06 -0.22
N SER A 422 18.46 -15.97 0.73
CA SER A 422 19.61 -15.05 0.64
C SER A 422 20.41 -15.17 -0.68
N ALA A 423 20.59 -16.40 -1.18
CA ALA A 423 21.26 -16.66 -2.46
C ALA A 423 20.54 -16.02 -3.66
N THR A 424 19.21 -15.85 -3.59
CA THR A 424 18.42 -15.18 -4.64
C THR A 424 18.74 -13.69 -4.68
N TRP A 425 18.95 -13.05 -3.53
CA TRP A 425 19.32 -11.64 -3.44
C TRP A 425 20.73 -11.38 -4.02
N GLU A 426 21.68 -12.26 -3.72
CA GLU A 426 23.01 -12.28 -4.36
C GLU A 426 22.91 -12.42 -5.87
N LYS A 427 22.14 -13.40 -6.34
CA LYS A 427 21.89 -13.64 -7.76
C LYS A 427 21.30 -12.40 -8.42
N TYR A 428 20.25 -11.82 -7.86
CA TYR A 428 19.57 -10.66 -8.43
C TYR A 428 20.49 -9.43 -8.45
N ALA A 429 21.25 -9.16 -7.38
CA ALA A 429 22.19 -8.04 -7.34
C ALA A 429 23.32 -8.17 -8.38
N SER A 430 23.70 -9.39 -8.76
CA SER A 430 24.71 -9.64 -9.80
C SER A 430 24.17 -9.48 -11.24
N VAL A 431 22.85 -9.44 -11.43
CA VAL A 431 22.18 -9.34 -12.73
C VAL A 431 21.57 -7.96 -12.93
N PHE A 432 20.86 -7.45 -11.92
CA PHE A 432 20.06 -6.22 -11.97
C PHE A 432 20.72 -5.12 -11.15
N SER A 433 20.76 -3.90 -11.70
CA SER A 433 21.33 -2.74 -11.00
C SER A 433 20.43 -2.22 -9.85
N THR A 434 19.13 -2.53 -9.92
CA THR A 434 18.11 -2.14 -8.95
C THR A 434 16.97 -3.15 -8.96
N ALA A 435 16.08 -3.06 -7.98
CA ALA A 435 14.85 -3.83 -7.90
C ALA A 435 13.78 -3.05 -7.09
N TRP A 436 12.56 -3.55 -7.12
CA TRP A 436 11.43 -3.05 -6.33
C TRP A 436 10.98 -4.10 -5.31
N ALA A 437 10.34 -3.65 -4.25
CA ALA A 437 9.68 -4.51 -3.27
C ALA A 437 8.16 -4.35 -3.37
N ALA A 438 7.41 -5.42 -3.12
CA ALA A 438 5.95 -5.40 -3.08
C ALA A 438 5.40 -6.14 -1.85
N SER A 439 4.74 -5.36 -1.00
CA SER A 439 3.90 -5.79 0.12
C SER A 439 2.43 -5.80 -0.33
N ALA A 440 1.50 -6.19 0.54
CA ALA A 440 0.06 -6.10 0.29
C ALA A 440 -0.68 -5.42 1.44
N PHE A 441 -1.81 -4.76 1.14
CA PHE A 441 -2.75 -4.23 2.13
C PHE A 441 -4.14 -4.89 2.09
N LYS A 442 -4.47 -5.62 1.01
CA LYS A 442 -5.68 -6.46 0.84
C LYS A 442 -5.45 -7.53 -0.24
N GLY A 443 -6.37 -8.50 -0.38
CA GLY A 443 -6.40 -9.42 -1.53
C GLY A 443 -5.25 -10.43 -1.59
N ALA A 444 -4.69 -10.80 -0.43
CA ALA A 444 -3.49 -11.65 -0.35
C ALA A 444 -3.61 -12.85 0.61
N HIS A 445 -4.69 -12.91 1.41
CA HIS A 445 -4.83 -13.87 2.51
C HIS A 445 -6.08 -14.75 2.43
N GLY A 446 -6.82 -14.69 1.32
CA GLY A 446 -7.97 -15.54 1.02
C GLY A 446 -8.85 -14.90 -0.06
N GLU A 447 -9.28 -15.71 -1.04
CA GLU A 447 -10.04 -15.21 -2.20
C GLU A 447 -11.43 -14.68 -1.78
N GLY A 448 -11.96 -15.24 -0.70
CA GLY A 448 -13.29 -14.95 -0.16
C GLY A 448 -13.33 -13.99 1.03
N LEU A 449 -12.25 -13.30 1.41
CA LEU A 449 -12.28 -12.44 2.60
C LEU A 449 -13.15 -11.18 2.40
N LEU A 450 -13.86 -10.76 3.46
CA LEU A 450 -14.64 -9.51 3.49
C LEU A 450 -13.84 -8.33 4.07
N MET A 451 -12.99 -8.61 5.07
CA MET A 451 -12.22 -7.64 5.83
C MET A 451 -10.75 -8.09 5.86
N PRO A 452 -9.79 -7.18 5.59
CA PRO A 452 -8.39 -7.57 5.52
C PRO A 452 -7.81 -7.82 6.92
N PRO A 453 -6.93 -8.81 7.08
CA PRO A 453 -6.22 -9.04 8.34
C PRO A 453 -5.12 -7.98 8.54
N ILE A 454 -5.48 -6.78 9.04
CA ILE A 454 -4.59 -5.61 9.17
C ILE A 454 -3.28 -5.95 9.86
N ARG A 455 -3.31 -6.79 10.91
CA ARG A 455 -2.11 -7.22 11.64
C ARG A 455 -1.08 -7.90 10.72
N ARG A 456 -1.54 -8.80 9.85
CA ARG A 456 -0.66 -9.56 8.95
C ARG A 456 -0.05 -8.64 7.89
N HIS A 457 -0.86 -7.74 7.33
CA HIS A 457 -0.39 -6.75 6.36
C HIS A 457 0.60 -5.74 6.97
N LEU A 458 0.37 -5.29 8.20
CA LEU A 458 1.33 -4.46 8.93
C LEU A 458 2.64 -5.22 9.21
N GLU A 459 2.57 -6.46 9.66
CA GLU A 459 3.76 -7.29 9.87
C GLU A 459 4.54 -7.46 8.56
N ASN A 460 3.87 -7.86 7.48
CA ASN A 460 4.49 -8.00 6.15
C ASN A 460 5.16 -6.69 5.70
N THR A 461 4.52 -5.54 5.91
CA THR A 461 5.11 -4.23 5.60
C THR A 461 6.36 -3.95 6.44
N LEU A 462 6.35 -4.20 7.75
CA LEU A 462 7.53 -4.04 8.62
C LEU A 462 8.67 -4.99 8.23
N ARG A 463 8.35 -6.21 7.82
CA ARG A 463 9.31 -7.21 7.33
C ARG A 463 9.95 -6.76 6.02
N TRP A 464 9.15 -6.22 5.10
CA TRP A 464 9.67 -5.62 3.87
C TRP A 464 10.60 -4.45 4.14
N LEU A 465 10.25 -3.56 5.07
CA LEU A 465 11.14 -2.47 5.49
C LEU A 465 12.48 -3.02 6.01
N ALA A 466 12.46 -4.07 6.83
CA ALA A 466 13.70 -4.70 7.32
C ALA A 466 14.52 -5.35 6.19
N VAL A 467 13.87 -6.04 5.25
CA VAL A 467 14.53 -6.62 4.06
C VAL A 467 15.15 -5.54 3.21
N MET A 468 14.44 -4.43 2.95
CA MET A 468 14.98 -3.33 2.16
C MET A 468 16.20 -2.69 2.84
N GLN A 469 16.21 -2.59 4.16
CA GLN A 469 17.37 -2.11 4.92
C GLN A 469 18.54 -3.09 4.90
N GLY A 470 18.28 -4.40 4.98
CA GLY A 470 19.31 -5.44 5.00
C GLY A 470 19.92 -5.72 3.62
N GLU A 471 19.05 -5.97 2.63
CA GLU A 471 19.42 -6.49 1.31
C GLU A 471 19.52 -5.38 0.24
N GLY A 472 18.96 -4.20 0.49
CA GLY A 472 18.94 -3.13 -0.51
C GLY A 472 20.34 -2.67 -0.93
N ASN A 473 21.31 -2.68 -0.02
CA ASN A 473 22.69 -2.28 -0.30
C ASN A 473 23.45 -3.23 -1.24
N ARG A 474 22.89 -4.42 -1.55
CA ARG A 474 23.50 -5.34 -2.52
C ARG A 474 23.35 -4.82 -3.96
N PHE A 475 22.28 -4.08 -4.25
CA PHE A 475 22.03 -3.52 -5.56
C PHE A 475 22.81 -2.21 -5.73
N THR A 476 23.44 -2.01 -6.89
CA THR A 476 24.28 -0.83 -7.15
C THR A 476 23.52 0.49 -7.03
N HIS A 477 22.21 0.50 -7.34
CA HIS A 477 21.33 1.65 -7.19
C HIS A 477 20.34 1.51 -6.03
N GLY A 478 20.53 0.53 -5.15
CA GLY A 478 19.58 0.22 -4.09
C GLY A 478 18.24 -0.34 -4.62
N LEU A 479 17.25 -0.43 -3.72
CA LEU A 479 15.87 -0.72 -4.10
C LEU A 479 15.10 0.59 -4.33
N GLN A 480 14.38 0.69 -5.45
CA GLN A 480 13.66 1.91 -5.85
C GLN A 480 12.54 2.28 -4.86
N GLY A 481 11.84 1.29 -4.34
CA GLY A 481 10.76 1.53 -3.39
C GLY A 481 9.90 0.32 -3.08
N LEU A 482 8.81 0.60 -2.37
CA LEU A 482 7.83 -0.37 -1.92
C LEU A 482 6.47 -0.09 -2.57
N ALA A 483 5.91 -1.06 -3.27
CA ALA A 483 4.52 -1.06 -3.70
C ALA A 483 3.64 -1.76 -2.65
N LEU A 484 2.54 -1.12 -2.26
CA LEU A 484 1.50 -1.72 -1.44
C LEU A 484 0.39 -2.24 -2.36
N THR A 485 0.41 -3.54 -2.64
CA THR A 485 -0.53 -4.20 -3.53
C THR A 485 -1.91 -4.37 -2.90
N GLY A 486 -2.96 -4.21 -3.70
CA GLY A 486 -4.34 -4.34 -3.26
C GLY A 486 -5.22 -5.01 -4.30
N TRP A 487 -5.00 -6.31 -4.50
CA TRP A 487 -5.69 -7.14 -5.50
C TRP A 487 -7.20 -7.17 -5.28
N GLN A 488 -7.97 -7.16 -6.36
CA GLN A 488 -9.43 -7.15 -6.33
C GLN A 488 -10.06 -8.54 -6.49
N ARG A 489 -9.30 -9.48 -7.07
CA ARG A 489 -9.58 -10.91 -7.23
C ARG A 489 -8.27 -11.63 -7.57
N TYR A 490 -8.21 -12.94 -7.35
CA TYR A 490 -6.97 -13.73 -7.53
C TYR A 490 -6.70 -14.04 -9.00
N ASP A 491 -7.74 -14.32 -9.76
CA ASP A 491 -7.73 -14.39 -11.21
C ASP A 491 -9.01 -13.76 -11.74
N HIS A 492 -9.13 -13.64 -13.07
CA HIS A 492 -10.28 -12.99 -13.69
C HIS A 492 -11.63 -13.71 -13.46
N PHE A 493 -11.63 -15.01 -13.15
CA PHE A 493 -12.83 -15.83 -12.91
C PHE A 493 -13.22 -15.93 -11.44
N ALA A 494 -12.31 -15.65 -10.51
CA ALA A 494 -12.55 -15.69 -9.08
C ALA A 494 -13.61 -14.67 -8.64
N ILE A 495 -14.19 -14.84 -7.44
CA ILE A 495 -15.07 -13.83 -6.85
C ILE A 495 -14.27 -12.60 -6.39
N LEU A 496 -14.97 -11.50 -6.06
CA LEU A 496 -14.34 -10.32 -5.47
C LEU A 496 -13.83 -10.64 -4.06
N CYS A 497 -12.57 -10.28 -3.75
CA CYS A 497 -12.06 -10.30 -2.39
C CYS A 497 -12.45 -9.00 -1.65
N GLU A 498 -11.67 -8.55 -0.65
CA GLU A 498 -12.00 -7.37 0.14
C GLU A 498 -12.15 -6.12 -0.76
N LEU A 499 -13.26 -5.39 -0.60
CA LEU A 499 -13.47 -4.14 -1.33
C LEU A 499 -12.50 -3.06 -0.85
N LEU A 500 -12.13 -2.13 -1.75
CA LEU A 500 -11.19 -1.05 -1.46
C LEU A 500 -11.61 -0.19 -0.24
N PRO A 501 -12.88 0.27 -0.10
CA PRO A 501 -13.31 1.02 1.08
C PRO A 501 -13.20 0.24 2.40
N ALA A 502 -13.46 -1.07 2.36
CA ALA A 502 -13.32 -1.95 3.52
C ALA A 502 -11.85 -2.09 3.95
N SER A 503 -10.94 -1.89 3.01
CA SER A 503 -9.50 -2.06 3.20
C SER A 503 -8.74 -0.75 3.48
N LEU A 504 -9.42 0.40 3.48
CA LEU A 504 -8.76 1.70 3.66
C LEU A 504 -8.02 1.82 4.99
N PRO A 505 -8.53 1.32 6.14
CA PRO A 505 -7.74 1.29 7.37
C PRO A 505 -6.46 0.46 7.27
N SER A 506 -6.51 -0.69 6.59
CA SER A 506 -5.33 -1.54 6.33
C SER A 506 -4.29 -0.78 5.51
N LEU A 507 -4.74 -0.14 4.42
CA LEU A 507 -3.90 0.70 3.56
C LEU A 507 -3.28 1.85 4.35
N ALA A 508 -4.06 2.55 5.18
CA ALA A 508 -3.55 3.68 5.96
C ALA A 508 -2.47 3.27 6.96
N VAL A 509 -2.66 2.13 7.63
CA VAL A 509 -1.67 1.55 8.56
C VAL A 509 -0.39 1.17 7.82
N CYS A 510 -0.50 0.45 6.70
CA CYS A 510 0.67 0.01 5.93
C CYS A 510 1.41 1.19 5.28
N LEU A 511 0.68 2.14 4.69
CA LEU A 511 1.25 3.30 4.00
C LEU A 511 1.95 4.27 4.94
N SER A 512 1.32 4.62 6.07
CA SER A 512 1.95 5.47 7.09
C SER A 512 3.22 4.81 7.66
N THR A 513 3.19 3.49 7.87
CA THR A 513 4.36 2.71 8.30
C THR A 513 5.47 2.74 7.26
N ALA A 514 5.14 2.51 5.99
CA ALA A 514 6.11 2.60 4.89
C ALA A 514 6.69 4.02 4.76
N ALA A 515 5.87 5.06 4.92
CA ALA A 515 6.29 6.46 4.85
C ALA A 515 7.24 6.88 5.97
N LYS A 516 7.08 6.31 7.17
CA LYS A 516 7.96 6.58 8.32
C LYS A 516 9.17 5.65 8.38
N GLY A 517 9.11 4.48 7.73
CA GLY A 517 10.11 3.41 7.86
C GLY A 517 9.97 2.58 9.14
N TYR A 518 8.96 2.86 9.96
CA TYR A 518 8.58 2.14 11.17
C TYR A 518 7.11 2.45 11.53
N PHE A 519 6.48 1.65 12.39
CA PHE A 519 5.11 1.91 12.83
C PHE A 519 5.11 2.93 13.98
N ASP A 520 4.38 4.04 13.85
CA ASP A 520 4.30 5.06 14.91
C ASP A 520 3.24 4.71 15.96
N VAL A 521 3.72 4.41 17.17
CA VAL A 521 2.90 4.05 18.34
C VAL A 521 2.16 5.23 18.95
N SER A 522 2.59 6.47 18.70
CA SER A 522 1.97 7.65 19.33
C SER A 522 0.77 8.15 18.51
N ALA A 523 -0.40 8.20 19.15
CA ALA A 523 -1.63 8.69 18.54
C ALA A 523 -1.54 10.16 18.08
N ARG A 524 -0.73 10.98 18.77
CA ARG A 524 -0.59 12.42 18.50
C ARG A 524 0.24 12.70 17.25
N THR A 525 1.20 11.84 16.94
CA THR A 525 2.13 12.00 15.82
C THR A 525 1.76 11.14 14.62
N ASN A 526 0.82 10.20 14.79
CA ASN A 526 0.40 9.31 13.72
C ASN A 526 -0.66 9.99 12.82
N PRO A 527 -0.37 10.19 11.51
CA PRO A 527 -1.30 10.84 10.59
C PRO A 527 -2.55 10.01 10.27
N ILE A 528 -2.61 8.73 10.68
CA ILE A 528 -3.74 7.84 10.35
C ILE A 528 -5.05 8.39 10.92
N LEU A 529 -5.06 8.77 12.20
CA LEU A 529 -6.29 9.22 12.86
C LEU A 529 -6.84 10.50 12.24
N SER A 530 -5.98 11.48 11.96
CA SER A 530 -6.38 12.72 11.29
C SER A 530 -6.79 12.48 9.83
N SER A 531 -6.03 11.69 9.09
CA SER A 531 -6.29 11.41 7.66
C SER A 531 -7.59 10.64 7.44
N LEU A 532 -7.92 9.72 8.36
CA LEU A 532 -9.18 8.98 8.32
C LEU A 532 -10.33 9.68 9.06
N THR A 533 -10.09 10.86 9.63
CA THR A 533 -11.06 11.61 10.45
C THR A 533 -11.65 10.73 11.55
N CYS A 534 -10.78 10.09 12.32
CA CYS A 534 -11.12 9.28 13.48
C CYS A 534 -11.28 10.17 14.73
N PRO A 535 -12.21 9.84 15.64
CA PRO A 535 -12.30 10.50 16.94
C PRO A 535 -11.00 10.31 17.73
N GLU A 536 -10.61 11.33 18.49
CA GLU A 536 -9.44 11.23 19.36
C GLU A 536 -9.65 10.15 20.45
N PRO A 537 -8.61 9.36 20.76
CA PRO A 537 -8.70 8.35 21.81
C PRO A 537 -8.93 9.03 23.17
N THR A 538 -10.02 8.65 23.84
CA THR A 538 -10.37 9.16 25.17
C THR A 538 -9.58 8.43 26.26
N GLY A 539 -8.39 8.92 26.57
CA GLY A 539 -7.58 8.50 27.74
C GLY A 539 -6.15 8.04 27.39
N GLU A 540 -5.18 8.42 28.23
CA GLU A 540 -3.75 8.10 28.03
C GLU A 540 -3.41 6.61 28.30
N HIS A 541 -4.32 5.87 28.96
CA HIS A 541 -4.10 4.47 29.35
C HIS A 541 -4.50 3.43 28.30
N TYR A 542 -5.12 3.80 27.18
CA TYR A 542 -5.48 2.87 26.11
C TYR A 542 -4.63 3.11 24.87
N ALA A 543 -4.15 2.02 24.26
CA ALA A 543 -3.45 2.15 23.00
C ALA A 543 -4.46 2.55 21.93
N TRP A 544 -4.09 3.44 21.02
CA TRP A 544 -5.03 3.91 19.99
C TRP A 544 -5.35 2.83 18.95
N LEU A 545 -4.57 1.74 18.89
CA LEU A 545 -4.78 0.57 18.04
C LEU A 545 -4.42 -0.71 18.81
N GLU A 546 -5.35 -1.67 18.89
CA GLU A 546 -5.14 -2.95 19.61
C GLU A 546 -5.42 -4.15 18.69
N LEU A 547 -4.42 -4.54 17.90
CA LEU A 547 -4.55 -5.53 16.82
C LEU A 547 -4.84 -6.96 17.30
N HIS A 548 -4.59 -7.25 18.57
CA HIS A 548 -4.77 -8.58 19.15
C HIS A 548 -6.16 -8.79 19.77
N LYS A 549 -6.86 -7.72 20.16
CA LYS A 549 -8.23 -7.79 20.72
C LYS A 549 -9.30 -7.53 19.69
N ASP A 550 -9.05 -6.65 18.72
CA ASP A 550 -10.05 -6.20 17.76
C ASP A 550 -9.76 -6.78 16.38
N SER A 551 -9.94 -8.09 16.18
CA SER A 551 -9.58 -8.76 14.91
C SER A 551 -10.27 -8.17 13.67
N LEU A 552 -11.50 -7.66 13.82
CA LEU A 552 -12.28 -7.00 12.76
C LEU A 552 -12.01 -5.49 12.67
N MET A 553 -11.21 -4.93 13.58
CA MET A 553 -10.83 -3.51 13.60
C MET A 553 -12.06 -2.58 13.70
N VAL A 554 -13.01 -2.96 14.55
CA VAL A 554 -14.25 -2.23 14.86
C VAL A 554 -13.96 -0.78 15.27
N MET A 555 -12.81 -0.48 15.87
CA MET A 555 -12.45 0.89 16.22
C MET A 555 -12.53 1.89 15.05
N PHE A 556 -12.18 1.47 13.82
CA PHE A 556 -12.25 2.35 12.64
C PHE A 556 -13.69 2.62 12.18
N SER A 557 -14.68 1.91 12.72
CA SER A 557 -16.11 2.21 12.47
C SER A 557 -16.51 3.62 12.90
N ARG A 558 -15.76 4.24 13.82
CA ARG A 558 -16.03 5.60 14.30
C ARG A 558 -15.43 6.68 13.41
N CYS A 559 -14.57 6.31 12.46
CA CYS A 559 -13.90 7.24 11.55
C CYS A 559 -14.79 7.67 10.37
N MET A 560 -14.49 8.82 9.78
CA MET A 560 -15.32 9.48 8.75
C MET A 560 -14.58 9.64 7.41
N PHE A 561 -13.86 8.60 6.98
CA PHE A 561 -13.19 8.57 5.68
C PHE A 561 -14.16 8.28 4.51
N PRO A 562 -13.79 8.58 3.25
CA PRO A 562 -14.55 8.21 2.07
C PRO A 562 -14.82 6.69 2.01
N GLY A 563 -16.09 6.29 2.01
CA GLY A 563 -16.49 4.88 2.06
C GLY A 563 -16.56 4.27 3.47
N SER A 564 -16.48 5.08 4.54
CA SER A 564 -16.69 4.61 5.92
C SER A 564 -18.06 3.96 6.17
N MET A 565 -19.09 4.34 5.40
CA MET A 565 -20.39 3.68 5.43
C MET A 565 -20.31 2.23 4.91
N ILE A 566 -19.54 1.99 3.85
CA ILE A 566 -19.25 0.65 3.34
C ILE A 566 -18.46 -0.14 4.37
N TYR A 567 -17.46 0.46 5.04
CA TYR A 567 -16.71 -0.20 6.11
C TYR A 567 -17.63 -0.70 7.24
N ARG A 568 -18.53 0.16 7.76
CA ARG A 568 -19.53 -0.23 8.78
C ARG A 568 -20.48 -1.32 8.28
N PHE A 569 -20.89 -1.23 7.02
CA PHE A 569 -21.72 -2.23 6.38
C PHE A 569 -21.01 -3.59 6.32
N MET A 570 -19.72 -3.63 5.97
CA MET A 570 -18.94 -4.87 5.93
C MET A 570 -18.75 -5.49 7.32
N LEU A 571 -18.54 -4.68 8.36
CA LEU A 571 -18.52 -5.18 9.73
C LEU A 571 -19.83 -5.87 10.11
N ARG A 572 -20.97 -5.21 9.80
CA ARG A 572 -22.30 -5.79 10.05
C ARG A 572 -22.53 -7.07 9.24
N LEU A 573 -22.11 -7.09 7.98
CA LEU A 573 -22.19 -8.27 7.12
C LEU A 573 -21.36 -9.42 7.69
N ALA A 574 -20.12 -9.17 8.11
CA ALA A 574 -19.25 -10.18 8.70
C ALA A 574 -19.87 -10.81 9.96
N THR A 575 -20.42 -9.98 10.87
CA THR A 575 -21.11 -10.47 12.07
C THR A 575 -22.34 -11.30 11.71
N LEU A 576 -23.20 -10.83 10.80
CA LEU A 576 -24.41 -11.54 10.41
C LEU A 576 -24.11 -12.84 9.64
N THR A 577 -23.02 -12.86 8.88
CA THR A 577 -22.52 -14.05 8.19
C THR A 577 -22.14 -15.12 9.20
N ALA A 578 -21.29 -14.77 10.18
CA ALA A 578 -20.90 -15.70 11.24
C ALA A 578 -22.10 -16.22 12.04
N GLU A 579 -23.06 -15.35 12.37
CA GLU A 579 -24.29 -15.74 13.07
C GLU A 579 -25.16 -16.70 12.25
N THR A 580 -25.28 -16.46 10.94
CA THR A 580 -26.05 -17.30 10.01
C THR A 580 -25.36 -18.66 9.78
N GLU A 581 -24.04 -18.67 9.63
CA GLU A 581 -23.24 -19.88 9.50
C GLU A 581 -23.35 -20.73 10.77
N GLU A 582 -23.16 -20.16 11.95
CA GLU A 582 -23.30 -20.88 13.21
C GLU A 582 -24.71 -21.48 13.38
N TYR A 583 -25.74 -20.71 13.04
CA TYR A 583 -27.13 -21.16 13.08
C TYR A 583 -27.41 -22.33 12.12
N THR A 584 -27.01 -22.18 10.86
CA THR A 584 -27.24 -23.19 9.81
C THR A 584 -26.43 -24.46 10.07
N ASP A 585 -25.17 -24.35 10.51
CA ASP A 585 -24.34 -25.49 10.90
C ASP A 585 -24.87 -26.21 12.13
N ALA A 586 -25.37 -25.48 13.13
CA ALA A 586 -25.99 -26.07 14.30
C ALA A 586 -27.19 -26.94 13.91
N ILE A 587 -28.00 -26.49 12.94
CA ILE A 587 -29.14 -27.24 12.44
C ILE A 587 -28.73 -28.45 11.61
N ARG A 588 -27.78 -28.28 10.68
CA ARG A 588 -27.44 -29.32 9.70
C ARG A 588 -26.55 -30.42 10.26
N GLN A 589 -25.60 -30.06 11.12
CA GLN A 589 -24.54 -30.97 11.57
C GLN A 589 -24.66 -31.35 13.04
N LYS A 590 -25.09 -30.41 13.90
CA LYS A 590 -25.05 -30.61 15.36
C LYS A 590 -26.39 -31.09 15.94
N ARG A 591 -27.51 -30.92 15.23
CA ARG A 591 -28.86 -31.25 15.73
C ARG A 591 -29.61 -32.19 14.79
N GLY A 592 -30.24 -33.23 15.32
CA GLY A 592 -30.72 -34.39 14.55
C GLY A 592 -32.15 -34.34 13.98
N TRP A 593 -32.78 -33.15 13.90
CA TRP A 593 -34.20 -33.03 13.54
C TRP A 593 -34.50 -32.24 12.26
N LEU A 594 -33.51 -31.59 11.65
CA LEU A 594 -33.68 -30.89 10.36
C LEU A 594 -32.42 -31.05 9.49
N THR A 595 -31.74 -32.19 9.62
CA THR A 595 -30.60 -32.55 8.77
C THR A 595 -31.08 -32.94 7.37
N ASP A 596 -30.16 -33.02 6.41
CA ASP A 596 -30.50 -33.48 5.06
C ASP A 596 -31.03 -34.94 5.05
N TYR A 597 -30.69 -35.76 6.07
CA TYR A 597 -31.32 -37.07 6.26
C TYR A 597 -32.82 -36.93 6.59
N ASN A 598 -33.16 -36.07 7.55
CA ASN A 598 -34.56 -35.86 7.95
C ASN A 598 -35.40 -35.36 6.77
N ILE A 599 -34.83 -34.43 5.99
CA ILE A 599 -35.46 -33.84 4.81
C ILE A 599 -35.69 -34.92 3.73
N ARG A 600 -34.66 -35.69 3.37
CA ARG A 600 -34.77 -36.74 2.33
C ARG A 600 -35.82 -37.80 2.65
N HIS A 601 -35.91 -38.21 3.92
CA HIS A 601 -36.84 -39.25 4.33
C HIS A 601 -38.20 -38.72 4.82
N ASN A 602 -38.43 -37.40 4.80
CA ASN A 602 -39.60 -36.76 5.41
C ASN A 602 -39.85 -37.26 6.85
N PHE A 603 -38.79 -37.44 7.61
CA PHE A 603 -38.81 -38.12 8.91
C PHE A 603 -38.22 -37.22 10.00
N SER A 604 -39.10 -36.55 10.76
CA SER A 604 -38.72 -35.74 11.93
C SER A 604 -39.91 -35.47 12.87
N SER A 605 -39.60 -34.97 14.07
CA SER A 605 -40.56 -34.53 15.08
C SER A 605 -40.89 -33.04 14.90
N ALA A 606 -42.16 -32.72 14.65
CA ALA A 606 -42.62 -31.35 14.38
C ALA A 606 -42.20 -30.35 15.48
N THR A 607 -42.41 -30.68 16.76
CA THR A 607 -42.03 -29.81 17.89
C THR A 607 -40.53 -29.50 17.92
N ARG A 608 -39.69 -30.47 17.57
CA ARG A 608 -38.23 -30.27 17.53
C ARG A 608 -37.82 -29.41 16.34
N VAL A 609 -38.52 -29.53 15.22
CA VAL A 609 -38.32 -28.66 14.05
C VAL A 609 -38.70 -27.22 14.39
N ASP A 610 -39.80 -27.00 15.13
CA ASP A 610 -40.18 -25.67 15.62
C ASP A 610 -39.11 -25.06 16.53
N ASP A 611 -38.59 -25.83 17.50
CA ASP A 611 -37.49 -25.38 18.38
C ASP A 611 -36.24 -24.95 17.58
N LEU A 612 -35.94 -25.65 16.49
CA LEU A 612 -34.78 -25.33 15.63
C LEU A 612 -34.99 -24.05 14.81
N LEU A 613 -36.22 -23.80 14.37
CA LEU A 613 -36.54 -22.69 13.47
C LEU A 613 -36.92 -21.39 14.18
N GLY A 614 -36.86 -21.34 15.52
CA GLY A 614 -37.22 -20.16 16.31
C GLY A 614 -36.49 -18.88 15.89
N GLU A 615 -35.20 -18.95 15.57
CA GLU A 615 -34.38 -17.80 15.16
C GLU A 615 -34.42 -17.52 13.64
N ASN A 616 -34.95 -18.44 12.83
CA ASN A 616 -34.86 -18.36 11.36
C ASN A 616 -35.49 -17.07 10.81
N TYR A 617 -36.67 -16.71 11.31
CA TYR A 617 -37.40 -15.52 10.86
C TYR A 617 -36.64 -14.22 11.17
N ARG A 618 -35.97 -14.13 12.33
CA ARG A 618 -35.17 -12.95 12.71
C ARG A 618 -33.96 -12.81 11.81
N LEU A 619 -33.24 -13.91 11.57
CA LEU A 619 -32.07 -13.92 10.69
C LEU A 619 -32.46 -13.60 9.25
N LEU A 620 -33.52 -14.23 8.74
CA LEU A 620 -34.01 -14.02 7.37
C LEU A 620 -34.35 -12.54 7.12
N ASN A 621 -35.06 -11.90 8.06
CA ASN A 621 -35.37 -10.48 7.96
C ASN A 621 -34.12 -9.60 8.06
N SER A 622 -33.17 -9.96 8.93
CA SER A 622 -31.91 -9.23 9.07
C SER A 622 -31.07 -9.27 7.79
N VAL A 623 -30.94 -10.45 7.18
CA VAL A 623 -30.23 -10.65 5.90
C VAL A 623 -30.95 -9.93 4.76
N ALA A 624 -32.28 -10.05 4.67
CA ALA A 624 -33.06 -9.37 3.65
C ALA A 624 -32.98 -7.83 3.76
N ASN A 625 -32.97 -7.29 4.98
CA ASN A 625 -32.75 -5.88 5.22
C ASN A 625 -31.34 -5.45 4.80
N LEU A 626 -30.33 -6.27 5.12
CA LEU A 626 -28.94 -6.02 4.74
C LEU A 626 -28.79 -5.95 3.20
N ALA A 627 -29.36 -6.90 2.47
CA ALA A 627 -29.39 -6.92 1.01
C ALA A 627 -30.01 -5.64 0.43
N ARG A 628 -31.15 -5.19 0.98
CA ARG A 628 -31.82 -3.95 0.56
C ARG A 628 -30.95 -2.70 0.79
N THR A 629 -30.20 -2.66 1.89
CA THR A 629 -29.30 -1.53 2.19
C THR A 629 -28.00 -1.55 1.41
N ALA A 630 -27.56 -2.72 0.94
CA ALA A 630 -26.27 -2.91 0.25
C ALA A 630 -26.15 -2.01 -0.98
N ALA A 631 -27.14 -2.03 -1.88
CA ALA A 631 -27.12 -1.23 -3.10
C ALA A 631 -27.01 0.28 -2.80
N SER A 632 -27.80 0.79 -1.86
CA SER A 632 -27.77 2.21 -1.46
C SER A 632 -26.45 2.64 -0.80
N THR A 633 -25.72 1.69 -0.21
CA THR A 633 -24.45 1.95 0.48
C THR A 633 -23.27 1.85 -0.48
N LEU A 634 -23.25 0.81 -1.31
CA LEU A 634 -22.16 0.54 -2.26
C LEU A 634 -22.18 1.49 -3.46
N THR A 635 -23.33 2.04 -3.83
CA THR A 635 -23.45 3.01 -4.94
C THR A 635 -22.61 4.28 -4.74
N GLU A 636 -22.18 4.60 -3.52
CA GLU A 636 -21.26 5.72 -3.30
C GLU A 636 -19.93 5.51 -4.06
N VAL A 637 -19.45 4.26 -4.12
CA VAL A 637 -18.12 3.92 -4.63
C VAL A 637 -18.20 3.13 -5.92
N TYR A 638 -19.22 2.31 -6.10
CA TYR A 638 -19.29 1.32 -7.16
C TYR A 638 -20.54 1.52 -8.04
N ASP A 639 -20.49 0.97 -9.25
CA ASP A 639 -21.64 0.92 -10.14
C ASP A 639 -22.60 -0.23 -9.80
N HIS A 640 -23.70 -0.33 -10.55
CA HIS A 640 -24.74 -1.33 -10.30
C HIS A 640 -24.37 -2.76 -10.67
N TRP A 641 -23.41 -2.94 -11.57
CA TRP A 641 -22.89 -4.25 -11.91
C TRP A 641 -22.06 -4.79 -10.74
N THR A 642 -21.15 -3.97 -10.21
CA THR A 642 -20.26 -4.35 -9.10
C THR A 642 -21.03 -4.65 -7.82
N TYR A 643 -21.95 -3.77 -7.40
CA TYR A 643 -22.72 -4.05 -6.18
C TYR A 643 -23.74 -5.18 -6.38
N GLY A 644 -24.21 -5.40 -7.62
CA GLY A 644 -25.06 -6.53 -7.96
C GLY A 644 -24.34 -7.86 -7.78
N GLU A 645 -23.16 -7.99 -8.38
CA GLU A 645 -22.26 -9.14 -8.21
C GLU A 645 -21.94 -9.36 -6.72
N PHE A 646 -21.60 -8.30 -5.99
CA PHE A 646 -21.31 -8.41 -4.56
C PHE A 646 -22.50 -8.96 -3.75
N ILE A 647 -23.72 -8.47 -3.99
CA ILE A 647 -24.92 -8.94 -3.29
C ILE A 647 -25.19 -10.41 -3.61
N GLU A 648 -25.06 -10.80 -4.88
CA GLU A 648 -25.25 -12.17 -5.34
C GLU A 648 -24.23 -13.13 -4.72
N GLN A 649 -22.97 -12.74 -4.65
CA GLN A 649 -21.91 -13.57 -4.08
C GLN A 649 -21.97 -13.65 -2.56
N ARG A 650 -22.25 -12.53 -1.87
CA ARG A 650 -22.01 -12.40 -0.42
C ARG A 650 -23.25 -12.43 0.45
N ILE A 651 -24.43 -12.13 -0.09
CA ILE A 651 -25.65 -11.99 0.72
C ILE A 651 -26.73 -12.97 0.28
N PHE A 652 -26.88 -13.19 -1.03
CA PHE A 652 -27.90 -14.08 -1.56
C PHE A 652 -27.81 -15.53 -1.07
N PRO A 653 -26.62 -16.17 -0.92
CA PRO A 653 -26.53 -17.54 -0.44
C PRO A 653 -27.10 -17.73 0.97
N MET A 654 -26.87 -16.77 1.87
CA MET A 654 -27.48 -16.78 3.21
C MET A 654 -29.00 -16.69 3.13
N LEU A 655 -29.53 -15.82 2.27
CA LEU A 655 -30.96 -15.65 2.10
C LEU A 655 -31.62 -16.92 1.55
N GLU A 656 -30.98 -17.57 0.59
CA GLU A 656 -31.46 -18.81 -0.01
C GLU A 656 -31.46 -19.96 1.00
N GLU A 657 -30.40 -20.10 1.79
CA GLU A 657 -30.28 -21.16 2.78
C GLU A 657 -31.32 -21.02 3.90
N LEU A 658 -31.53 -19.82 4.43
CA LEU A 658 -32.56 -19.57 5.46
C LEU A 658 -33.98 -19.85 4.93
N LYS A 659 -34.26 -19.49 3.67
CA LYS A 659 -35.54 -19.85 2.99
C LYS A 659 -35.65 -21.35 2.73
N ARG A 660 -34.55 -22.04 2.45
CA ARG A 660 -34.53 -23.49 2.27
C ARG A 660 -34.88 -24.19 3.58
N LEU A 661 -34.27 -23.79 4.70
CA LEU A 661 -34.57 -24.33 6.03
C LEU A 661 -36.02 -24.09 6.44
N GLU A 662 -36.56 -22.88 6.19
CA GLU A 662 -37.97 -22.58 6.43
C GLU A 662 -38.90 -23.53 5.66
N ARG A 663 -38.70 -23.66 4.34
CA ARG A 663 -39.51 -24.55 3.49
C ARG A 663 -39.39 -26.01 3.90
N ALA A 664 -38.18 -26.46 4.22
CA ALA A 664 -37.93 -27.83 4.67
C ALA A 664 -38.62 -28.13 6.01
N GLY A 665 -38.54 -27.19 6.96
CA GLY A 665 -39.21 -27.32 8.24
C GLY A 665 -40.72 -27.38 8.12
N GLU A 666 -41.32 -26.47 7.35
CA GLU A 666 -42.76 -26.50 7.07
C GLU A 666 -43.21 -27.79 6.39
N GLY A 667 -42.40 -28.34 5.48
CA GLY A 667 -42.63 -29.65 4.88
C GLY A 667 -42.68 -30.78 5.92
N LEU A 668 -41.70 -30.84 6.82
CA LEU A 668 -41.63 -31.85 7.87
C LEU A 668 -42.74 -31.71 8.91
N LYS A 669 -43.12 -30.48 9.27
CA LYS A 669 -44.19 -30.19 10.23
C LYS A 669 -45.58 -30.57 9.73
N LYS A 670 -45.80 -30.63 8.41
CA LYS A 670 -47.09 -31.03 7.81
C LYS A 670 -47.35 -32.53 7.93
N ARG A 671 -46.32 -33.35 8.12
CA ARG A 671 -46.50 -34.81 8.30
C ARG A 671 -47.26 -35.11 9.59
N ARG A 672 -48.18 -36.06 9.49
CA ARG A 672 -48.96 -36.61 10.62
C ARG A 672 -48.71 -38.10 10.84
N PHE A 673 -48.15 -38.77 9.83
CA PHE A 673 -47.85 -40.20 9.83
C PHE A 673 -46.44 -40.42 9.27
N TRP A 674 -45.68 -41.31 9.90
CA TRP A 674 -44.30 -41.64 9.56
C TRP A 674 -44.18 -43.12 9.22
N SER A 675 -43.28 -43.46 8.29
CA SER A 675 -42.97 -44.84 7.94
C SER A 675 -42.30 -45.57 9.11
N GLN A 676 -42.60 -46.86 9.25
CA GLN A 676 -41.87 -47.74 10.16
C GLN A 676 -40.40 -47.84 9.72
N ARG A 677 -39.50 -48.01 10.70
CA ARG A 677 -38.08 -48.28 10.42
C ARG A 677 -37.87 -49.78 10.10
N PRO A 678 -36.85 -50.13 9.30
CA PRO A 678 -35.84 -49.26 8.68
C PRO A 678 -36.42 -48.40 7.55
N LEU A 679 -35.83 -47.22 7.32
CA LEU A 679 -36.20 -46.39 6.17
C LEU A 679 -35.48 -46.90 4.92
N PRO A 680 -36.06 -46.76 3.71
CA PRO A 680 -35.46 -47.29 2.49
C PRO A 680 -34.07 -46.70 2.23
N TYR A 681 -33.16 -47.51 1.69
CA TYR A 681 -31.87 -47.01 1.20
C TYR A 681 -32.05 -45.94 0.13
N LEU A 682 -31.12 -45.00 0.08
CA LEU A 682 -31.09 -43.98 -0.96
C LEU A 682 -30.54 -44.59 -2.24
N LYS A 683 -31.14 -44.29 -3.41
CA LYS A 683 -30.63 -44.76 -4.72
C LYS A 683 -29.12 -44.58 -4.95
N PRO A 684 -28.45 -43.51 -4.47
CA PRO A 684 -26.99 -43.38 -4.60
C PRO A 684 -26.19 -44.48 -3.89
N PHE A 685 -26.78 -45.26 -2.98
CA PHE A 685 -26.11 -46.38 -2.33
C PHE A 685 -25.83 -47.52 -3.33
N ASP A 686 -26.66 -47.63 -4.38
CA ASP A 686 -26.46 -48.60 -5.47
C ASP A 686 -25.10 -48.40 -6.16
N VAL A 687 -24.67 -47.13 -6.32
CA VAL A 687 -23.36 -46.78 -6.90
C VAL A 687 -22.20 -47.19 -5.99
N LEU A 688 -22.44 -47.22 -4.68
CA LEU A 688 -21.48 -47.66 -3.67
C LEU A 688 -21.52 -49.18 -3.45
N GLY A 689 -22.41 -49.90 -4.14
CA GLY A 689 -22.63 -51.33 -3.95
C GLY A 689 -23.21 -51.66 -2.57
N ILE A 690 -23.92 -50.74 -1.93
CA ILE A 690 -24.60 -50.96 -0.64
C ILE A 690 -26.07 -51.21 -0.92
N ASP A 691 -26.52 -52.44 -0.67
CA ASP A 691 -27.93 -52.86 -0.76
C ASP A 691 -28.37 -53.61 0.51
N GLU A 692 -29.57 -54.18 0.51
CA GLU A 692 -30.08 -54.97 1.65
C GLU A 692 -29.32 -56.28 1.90
N LYS A 693 -28.52 -56.74 0.94
CA LYS A 693 -27.82 -58.03 0.95
C LYS A 693 -26.33 -57.90 1.30
N THR A 694 -25.72 -56.75 1.04
CA THR A 694 -24.37 -56.37 1.49
C THR A 694 -24.37 -55.88 2.93
#